data_AF-A0A1D2QZK5-F1
#
_entry.id   AF-A0A1D2QZK5-F1
#
_cell.length_a   1.000
_cell.length_b   1.000
_cell.length_c   1.000
_cell.angle_alpha   90.00
_cell.angle_beta   90.00
_cell.angle_gamma   90.00
#
_symmetry.space_group_name_H-M   'P 1'
#
loop_
_entity.id
_entity.type
_entity.pdbx_description
1 polymer ?
#
loop_
_entity_poly.entity_id
_entity_poly.type
_entity_poly.pdbx_seq_one_letter_code
_entity_poly.pdbx_strand_id
1 'polypeptide(L)'
;MKFLCFKFWRSRNLRKMITVGVVLILLSQISVAEDWPMFRHDLEHTGETSDVIENPEDLELKWKFKTEEGVGSSPAVSGDHVYVGSREGYVYCFDKNTGKEIWKFKTGDWADSSPAVSENYVYVGSNDWYIYSLDKNTGKEIWKFKTGSWVGSSPAVSENYVYVGSRDGYVYCFDKNTGKLKWKFKTEGGVGSSPAVSGDYVYVGSGDSYVYCLDKNIGEEIWKFKTGDWADSSPTVSGNYIYVGSKDSYIYCLDKNIGELKWKFKTGFAVYSSPAVSSSYIYVGSFDSSSDGYIYCLDKNTGKEIWKFKTGFLVSISSPTVSGNYIYFGSSDNYTYCLDKNTGNLIWKFKTGDGVSSSPTISGNYVYVGSWDGYVYAFAALKPMDSSCSEDSDCQSNHCVHGVCRTTDTYCGDNYCDSGETYSSCPSDCKKPDGSSCLNASECSDGYCVHSVCRSSSIYCGDGYCDTGETYSSCSKDCEAPKRSNSEICSSNSDCESNRCVHNICRPTDPYCGDDYCDTGEDYDSCPSDCSSEVAEEMHDTVKTTCSSDADCEDGEVCRDIECIGEPFYQPIMPYINYIAAFLVIIVLIVSLWIVVKKLRKPKDAPEPTLATIEKKPISTEKPLSKAKGKIFCRNLLKSYKNTKVLKSVSVEFEEGKIYGIVGPSGCGKSRLVECLIGRITPDSGDVSVFGYDPRVNMKEINEVVGFVPQHPELYPEQTVWQNMQNSAIKWGIADFEKVCSEILKSVDLADRRDVVAKNLSGGQIKRLSLAMELIRDPRVLLLDEPTTGLDPGMRTKIMTILDNLNKRGKTVIFSTHYMDEIDICDEVLIMKNGGLIIKSTVEGLKRKTPGRGRVVEVTLERVGKSLVMELEKDRGVDKIIESGRILRVFTHEPNVAEITNKITKLGGVIEASRITQADMRDLFIYFTDTYPEEE
;
A
#
# COMPACT_ATOMS: atom_id res chain seq x y z
N MET A 1 -67.17 37.36 -29.92
CA MET A 1 -66.06 36.37 -29.93
C MET A 1 -65.10 36.76 -28.81
N LYS A 2 -64.61 35.95 -27.86
CA LYS A 2 -65.05 34.72 -27.14
C LYS A 2 -64.41 34.90 -25.71
N PHE A 3 -65.08 34.81 -24.55
CA PHE A 3 -65.51 33.60 -23.81
C PHE A 3 -64.40 32.53 -23.67
N LEU A 4 -63.87 32.11 -22.51
CA LEU A 4 -64.03 32.44 -21.07
C LEU A 4 -62.60 32.48 -20.41
N CYS A 5 -62.27 32.92 -19.18
CA CYS A 5 -62.95 33.22 -17.89
C CYS A 5 -63.07 32.05 -16.86
N PHE A 6 -62.97 32.41 -15.56
CA PHE A 6 -63.15 31.64 -14.29
C PHE A 6 -62.02 30.76 -13.65
N LYS A 7 -61.69 31.14 -12.40
CA LYS A 7 -61.28 30.39 -11.18
C LYS A 7 -60.22 29.27 -11.20
N PHE A 8 -59.16 29.52 -10.41
CA PHE A 8 -58.82 28.78 -9.17
C PHE A 8 -58.99 27.24 -9.17
N TRP A 9 -57.87 26.51 -9.22
CA TRP A 9 -57.76 25.19 -8.60
C TRP A 9 -56.69 25.24 -7.50
N ARG A 10 -57.05 24.77 -6.28
CA ARG A 10 -56.25 24.90 -5.05
C ARG A 10 -55.71 23.52 -4.66
N SER A 11 -54.63 23.51 -3.86
CA SER A 11 -54.14 22.40 -3.02
C SER A 11 -53.05 21.46 -3.57
N ARG A 12 -52.46 20.73 -2.61
CA ARG A 12 -51.52 19.60 -2.68
C ARG A 12 -50.17 19.79 -3.38
N ASN A 13 -50.09 20.28 -4.62
CA ASN A 13 -48.83 20.22 -5.38
C ASN A 13 -47.73 21.14 -4.82
N LEU A 14 -48.05 22.35 -4.34
CA LEU A 14 -47.01 23.27 -3.84
C LEU A 14 -46.40 22.78 -2.51
N ARG A 15 -47.21 22.26 -1.57
CA ARG A 15 -46.66 21.60 -0.37
C ARG A 15 -45.86 20.36 -0.75
N LYS A 16 -46.31 19.52 -1.69
CA LYS A 16 -45.51 18.39 -2.18
C LYS A 16 -44.19 18.83 -2.83
N MET A 17 -44.15 19.92 -3.60
CA MET A 17 -42.90 20.44 -4.17
C MET A 17 -41.95 20.98 -3.09
N ILE A 18 -42.47 21.65 -2.06
CA ILE A 18 -41.65 22.13 -0.94
C ILE A 18 -41.14 20.95 -0.10
N THR A 19 -41.98 19.95 0.21
CA THR A 19 -41.54 18.75 0.93
C THR A 19 -40.55 17.92 0.10
N VAL A 20 -40.75 17.75 -1.21
CA VAL A 20 -39.77 17.08 -2.09
C VAL A 20 -38.49 17.90 -2.22
N GLY A 21 -38.57 19.23 -2.27
CA GLY A 21 -37.39 20.10 -2.26
C GLY A 21 -36.60 20.00 -0.96
N VAL A 22 -37.28 20.06 0.20
CA VAL A 22 -36.64 19.89 1.53
C VAL A 22 -36.10 18.48 1.71
N VAL A 23 -36.80 17.44 1.25
CA VAL A 23 -36.29 16.05 1.27
C VAL A 23 -35.10 15.89 0.32
N LEU A 24 -35.07 16.51 -0.86
CA LEU A 24 -33.90 16.50 -1.73
C LEU A 24 -32.72 17.27 -1.14
N ILE A 25 -32.97 18.37 -0.41
CA ILE A 25 -31.93 19.13 0.30
C ILE A 25 -31.37 18.33 1.48
N LEU A 26 -32.22 17.67 2.27
CA LEU A 26 -31.80 16.79 3.36
C LEU A 26 -31.06 15.54 2.84
N LEU A 27 -31.53 14.93 1.75
CA LEU A 27 -30.81 13.85 1.06
C LEU A 27 -29.47 14.31 0.46
N SER A 28 -29.34 15.59 0.08
CA SER A 28 -28.04 16.16 -0.32
C SER A 28 -27.11 16.51 0.84
N GLN A 29 -27.50 16.22 2.08
CA GLN A 29 -26.68 16.37 3.29
C GLN A 29 -26.37 15.02 3.97
N ILE A 30 -26.83 13.89 3.41
CA ILE A 30 -26.33 12.56 3.80
C ILE A 30 -25.05 12.31 3.00
N SER A 31 -23.92 12.74 3.55
CA SER A 31 -22.59 12.53 2.97
C SER A 31 -22.13 11.08 3.19
N VAL A 32 -22.64 10.16 2.38
CA VAL A 32 -22.11 8.79 2.33
C VAL A 32 -20.65 8.87 1.84
N ALA A 33 -19.74 8.22 2.58
CA ALA A 33 -18.32 8.13 2.26
C ALA A 33 -18.06 7.78 0.78
N GLU A 34 -17.09 8.44 0.14
CA GLU A 34 -16.78 8.24 -1.27
C GLU A 34 -16.16 6.83 -1.49
N ASP A 35 -16.58 6.17 -2.58
CA ASP A 35 -15.95 4.95 -3.05
C ASP A 35 -14.55 5.29 -3.60
N TRP A 36 -13.52 4.54 -3.21
CA TRP A 36 -12.19 4.61 -3.84
C TRP A 36 -11.96 3.35 -4.68
N PRO A 37 -12.61 3.24 -5.86
CA PRO A 37 -12.78 1.97 -6.55
C PRO A 37 -11.49 1.42 -7.16
N MET A 38 -10.47 2.25 -7.42
CA MET A 38 -9.27 1.84 -8.13
C MET A 38 -8.01 2.62 -7.72
N PHE A 39 -6.87 2.22 -8.27
CA PHE A 39 -5.61 2.91 -8.10
C PHE A 39 -5.76 4.41 -8.45
N ARG A 40 -5.29 5.30 -7.56
CA ARG A 40 -5.35 6.77 -7.71
C ARG A 40 -6.78 7.36 -7.77
N HIS A 41 -7.73 6.74 -7.09
CA HIS A 41 -9.15 7.13 -6.97
C HIS A 41 -9.96 6.93 -8.25
N ASP A 42 -9.62 7.69 -9.29
CA ASP A 42 -10.38 7.80 -10.53
C ASP A 42 -9.59 7.38 -11.79
N LEU A 43 -10.29 7.35 -12.93
CA LEU A 43 -9.70 7.01 -14.23
C LEU A 43 -8.69 8.04 -14.75
N GLU A 44 -8.73 9.29 -14.28
CA GLU A 44 -7.73 10.31 -14.62
C GLU A 44 -6.48 10.19 -13.74
N HIS A 45 -6.50 9.30 -12.74
CA HIS A 45 -5.50 9.10 -11.70
C HIS A 45 -5.18 10.38 -10.87
N THR A 46 -6.18 11.22 -10.60
CA THR A 46 -5.96 12.48 -9.85
C THR A 46 -5.34 12.23 -8.47
N GLY A 47 -5.73 11.14 -7.81
CA GLY A 47 -5.41 10.87 -6.41
C GLY A 47 -6.01 11.87 -5.44
N GLU A 48 -7.05 12.61 -5.82
CA GLU A 48 -7.83 13.52 -4.97
C GLU A 48 -9.24 12.93 -4.74
N THR A 49 -9.67 12.86 -3.47
CA THR A 49 -11.05 12.54 -3.07
C THR A 49 -11.74 13.78 -2.52
N SER A 50 -13.08 13.80 -2.60
CA SER A 50 -13.93 14.77 -1.93
C SER A 50 -14.06 14.55 -0.43
N ASP A 51 -13.78 13.34 0.07
CA ASP A 51 -13.76 13.03 1.50
C ASP A 51 -12.64 13.82 2.22
N VAL A 52 -12.96 14.29 3.43
CA VAL A 52 -12.05 15.04 4.30
C VAL A 52 -11.90 14.30 5.63
N ILE A 53 -10.67 13.90 5.95
CA ILE A 53 -10.34 13.49 7.32
C ILE A 53 -10.44 14.72 8.23
N GLU A 54 -11.38 14.70 9.16
CA GLU A 54 -11.48 15.73 10.22
C GLU A 54 -10.37 15.47 11.27
N ASN A 55 -9.64 16.51 11.68
CA ASN A 55 -8.59 16.45 12.70
C ASN A 55 -7.56 15.30 12.49
N PRO A 56 -6.83 15.25 11.36
CA PRO A 56 -5.93 14.14 11.04
C PRO A 56 -4.73 13.98 12.00
N GLU A 57 -4.46 14.96 12.86
CA GLU A 57 -3.62 14.81 14.05
C GLU A 57 -4.07 13.67 14.98
N ASP A 58 -5.38 13.40 15.08
CA ASP A 58 -6.00 12.38 15.93
C ASP A 58 -6.20 11.03 15.20
N LEU A 59 -5.56 10.82 14.04
CA LEU A 59 -5.59 9.55 13.30
C LEU A 59 -4.99 8.39 14.12
N GLU A 60 -5.85 7.51 14.61
CA GLU A 60 -5.45 6.33 15.37
C GLU A 60 -5.62 5.04 14.57
N LEU A 61 -4.79 4.03 14.86
CA LEU A 61 -4.93 2.68 14.32
C LEU A 61 -6.19 1.99 14.87
N LYS A 62 -7.18 1.71 14.01
CA LYS A 62 -8.43 1.03 14.41
C LYS A 62 -8.36 -0.47 14.17
N TRP A 63 -7.87 -0.89 13.01
CA TRP A 63 -7.60 -2.30 12.75
C TRP A 63 -6.35 -2.49 11.88
N LYS A 64 -5.77 -3.69 11.99
CA LYS A 64 -4.78 -4.18 11.02
C LYS A 64 -4.92 -5.69 10.81
N PHE A 65 -4.76 -6.13 9.57
CA PHE A 65 -4.81 -7.53 9.17
C PHE A 65 -3.42 -8.03 8.77
N LYS A 66 -3.01 -9.23 9.20
CA LYS A 66 -1.69 -9.82 8.87
C LYS A 66 -1.81 -10.78 7.68
N THR A 67 -1.15 -10.46 6.58
CA THR A 67 -0.86 -11.38 5.45
C THR A 67 0.40 -12.20 5.73
N GLU A 68 0.60 -13.34 5.06
CA GLU A 68 1.84 -14.13 5.26
C GLU A 68 3.09 -13.39 4.76
N GLU A 69 2.95 -12.66 3.65
CA GLU A 69 4.00 -11.88 2.97
C GLU A 69 3.60 -10.40 2.83
N GLY A 70 4.53 -9.54 2.40
CA GLY A 70 4.33 -8.09 2.27
C GLY A 70 3.22 -7.63 1.31
N VAL A 71 2.66 -6.44 1.60
CA VAL A 71 1.55 -5.82 0.86
C VAL A 71 2.04 -4.57 0.12
N GLY A 72 2.37 -4.72 -1.17
CA GLY A 72 2.73 -3.61 -2.07
C GLY A 72 1.53 -3.02 -2.83
N SER A 73 0.46 -3.80 -3.00
CA SER A 73 -0.81 -3.36 -3.59
C SER A 73 -1.36 -2.15 -2.82
N SER A 74 -1.84 -1.14 -3.54
CA SER A 74 -2.69 -0.12 -2.91
C SER A 74 -4.08 -0.73 -2.68
N PRO A 75 -4.79 -0.40 -1.57
CA PRO A 75 -6.19 -0.80 -1.40
C PRO A 75 -7.11 -0.17 -2.44
N ALA A 76 -8.28 -0.79 -2.63
CA ALA A 76 -9.46 -0.18 -3.21
C ALA A 76 -10.62 -0.35 -2.22
N VAL A 77 -11.52 0.64 -2.13
CA VAL A 77 -12.69 0.62 -1.24
C VAL A 77 -13.94 0.77 -2.10
N SER A 78 -14.97 -0.03 -1.87
CA SER A 78 -16.24 0.14 -2.56
C SER A 78 -17.42 -0.38 -1.74
N GLY A 79 -18.24 0.52 -1.22
CA GLY A 79 -19.15 0.25 -0.10
C GLY A 79 -18.38 -0.19 1.15
N ASP A 80 -19.00 -1.05 1.95
CA ASP A 80 -18.47 -1.54 3.23
C ASP A 80 -17.27 -2.52 3.12
N HIS A 81 -16.60 -2.55 1.96
CA HIS A 81 -15.55 -3.53 1.63
C HIS A 81 -14.24 -2.89 1.14
N VAL A 82 -13.12 -3.40 1.65
CA VAL A 82 -11.74 -3.04 1.26
C VAL A 82 -11.06 -4.21 0.56
N TYR A 83 -10.50 -3.98 -0.62
CA TYR A 83 -9.87 -4.99 -1.49
C TYR A 83 -8.37 -4.70 -1.65
N VAL A 84 -7.52 -5.74 -1.55
CA VAL A 84 -6.07 -5.57 -1.70
C VAL A 84 -5.37 -6.86 -2.14
N GLY A 85 -4.31 -6.74 -2.95
CA GLY A 85 -3.43 -7.84 -3.34
C GLY A 85 -2.22 -8.01 -2.41
N SER A 86 -1.51 -9.14 -2.49
CA SER A 86 -0.39 -9.48 -1.60
C SER A 86 0.66 -10.40 -2.25
N ARG A 87 1.90 -10.38 -1.74
CA ARG A 87 3.00 -11.23 -2.23
C ARG A 87 2.93 -12.71 -1.84
N GLU A 88 1.98 -13.11 -1.00
CA GLU A 88 1.68 -14.54 -0.76
C GLU A 88 0.82 -15.15 -1.89
N GLY A 89 0.47 -14.35 -2.89
CA GLY A 89 -0.39 -14.73 -4.00
C GLY A 89 -1.85 -14.87 -3.58
N TYR A 90 -2.34 -13.91 -2.80
CA TYR A 90 -3.75 -13.79 -2.46
C TYR A 90 -4.28 -12.37 -2.71
N VAL A 91 -5.55 -12.31 -3.09
CA VAL A 91 -6.35 -11.09 -3.18
C VAL A 91 -7.42 -11.18 -2.11
N TYR A 92 -7.46 -10.20 -1.21
CA TYR A 92 -8.30 -10.17 -0.03
C TYR A 92 -9.49 -9.22 -0.21
N CYS A 93 -10.57 -9.51 0.51
CA CYS A 93 -11.66 -8.59 0.81
C CYS A 93 -11.89 -8.54 2.33
N PHE A 94 -11.89 -7.34 2.89
CA PHE A 94 -12.15 -7.06 4.29
C PHE A 94 -13.38 -6.19 4.49
N ASP A 95 -14.05 -6.37 5.62
CA ASP A 95 -15.02 -5.43 6.15
C ASP A 95 -14.35 -4.09 6.49
N LYS A 96 -14.92 -2.98 5.99
CA LYS A 96 -14.34 -1.62 6.04
C LYS A 96 -14.06 -1.13 7.47
N ASN A 97 -14.95 -1.45 8.39
CA ASN A 97 -14.96 -0.89 9.75
C ASN A 97 -14.22 -1.79 10.75
N THR A 98 -14.30 -3.11 10.57
CA THR A 98 -13.73 -4.12 11.51
C THR A 98 -12.44 -4.78 11.03
N GLY A 99 -12.09 -4.69 9.74
CA GLY A 99 -10.90 -5.33 9.17
C GLY A 99 -10.98 -6.86 9.04
N LYS A 100 -12.18 -7.42 9.20
CA LYS A 100 -12.43 -8.86 9.18
C LYS A 100 -12.39 -9.40 7.75
N GLU A 101 -11.65 -10.49 7.52
CA GLU A 101 -11.65 -11.21 6.24
C GLU A 101 -13.06 -11.71 5.89
N ILE A 102 -13.61 -11.21 4.78
CA ILE A 102 -14.89 -11.65 4.20
C ILE A 102 -14.63 -12.79 3.21
N TRP A 103 -13.66 -12.60 2.32
CA TRP A 103 -13.17 -13.63 1.41
C TRP A 103 -11.71 -13.38 1.02
N LYS A 104 -11.03 -14.43 0.55
CA LYS A 104 -9.78 -14.30 -0.21
C LYS A 104 -9.71 -15.27 -1.38
N PHE A 105 -9.10 -14.82 -2.46
CA PHE A 105 -8.87 -15.57 -3.69
C PHE A 105 -7.37 -15.82 -3.88
N LYS A 106 -6.98 -16.99 -4.41
CA LYS A 106 -5.57 -17.36 -4.59
C LYS A 106 -5.12 -17.24 -6.06
N THR A 107 -4.15 -16.38 -6.31
CA THR A 107 -3.42 -16.29 -7.59
C THR A 107 -2.28 -17.32 -7.65
N GLY A 108 -1.67 -17.51 -8.82
CA GLY A 108 -0.56 -18.43 -9.02
C GLY A 108 0.79 -17.92 -8.49
N ASP A 109 0.93 -16.59 -8.37
CA ASP A 109 2.12 -15.86 -7.90
C ASP A 109 1.65 -14.52 -7.28
N TRP A 110 2.57 -13.60 -6.95
CA TRP A 110 2.28 -12.31 -6.28
C TRP A 110 1.14 -11.53 -6.94
N ALA A 111 0.26 -10.93 -6.13
CA ALA A 111 -0.77 -9.99 -6.58
C ALA A 111 -0.36 -8.56 -6.19
N ASP A 112 0.69 -8.04 -6.83
CA ASP A 112 1.25 -6.71 -6.52
C ASP A 112 0.45 -5.54 -7.15
N SER A 113 -0.38 -5.80 -8.18
CA SER A 113 -1.21 -4.75 -8.80
C SER A 113 -2.34 -4.34 -7.85
N SER A 114 -2.66 -3.05 -7.79
CA SER A 114 -3.81 -2.57 -6.99
C SER A 114 -5.12 -3.04 -7.65
N PRO A 115 -6.09 -3.62 -6.91
CA PRO A 115 -7.39 -3.97 -7.46
C PRO A 115 -8.15 -2.76 -8.03
N ALA A 116 -9.03 -3.04 -9.00
CA ALA A 116 -10.03 -2.10 -9.47
C ALA A 116 -11.43 -2.73 -9.37
N VAL A 117 -12.33 -2.07 -8.64
CA VAL A 117 -13.70 -2.51 -8.38
C VAL A 117 -14.64 -1.76 -9.31
N SER A 118 -15.63 -2.46 -9.89
CA SER A 118 -16.66 -1.80 -10.71
C SER A 118 -17.92 -2.65 -10.80
N GLU A 119 -19.03 -2.13 -10.29
CA GLU A 119 -20.30 -2.85 -10.11
C GLU A 119 -20.10 -4.12 -9.25
N ASN A 120 -20.36 -5.31 -9.81
CA ASN A 120 -20.28 -6.60 -9.11
C ASN A 120 -18.91 -7.29 -9.22
N TYR A 121 -17.88 -6.60 -9.73
CA TYR A 121 -16.62 -7.23 -10.09
C TYR A 121 -15.39 -6.53 -9.51
N VAL A 122 -14.34 -7.31 -9.25
CA VAL A 122 -13.00 -6.86 -8.86
C VAL A 122 -11.98 -7.38 -9.89
N TYR A 123 -11.16 -6.49 -10.44
CA TYR A 123 -10.14 -6.78 -11.45
C TYR A 123 -8.75 -6.62 -10.86
N VAL A 124 -7.86 -7.58 -11.11
CA VAL A 124 -6.54 -7.62 -10.47
C VAL A 124 -5.53 -8.44 -11.28
N GLY A 125 -4.35 -7.87 -11.52
CA GLY A 125 -3.22 -8.51 -12.18
C GLY A 125 -2.33 -9.29 -11.21
N SER A 126 -1.57 -10.25 -11.75
CA SER A 126 -0.61 -11.04 -10.97
C SER A 126 0.68 -11.33 -11.74
N ASN A 127 1.73 -11.65 -10.99
CA ASN A 127 3.02 -12.08 -11.50
C ASN A 127 3.01 -13.49 -12.13
N ASP A 128 1.89 -14.22 -12.05
CA ASP A 128 1.64 -15.49 -12.76
C ASP A 128 1.28 -15.33 -14.26
N TRP A 129 1.24 -14.08 -14.72
CA TRP A 129 0.91 -13.63 -16.07
C TRP A 129 -0.60 -13.73 -16.39
N TYR A 130 -1.46 -13.54 -15.39
CA TYR A 130 -2.90 -13.38 -15.60
C TYR A 130 -3.42 -12.02 -15.11
N ILE A 131 -4.44 -11.54 -15.80
CA ILE A 131 -5.42 -10.57 -15.31
C ILE A 131 -6.68 -11.35 -14.92
N TYR A 132 -7.14 -11.19 -13.69
CA TYR A 132 -8.30 -11.85 -13.10
C TYR A 132 -9.50 -10.90 -13.03
N SER A 133 -10.70 -11.48 -13.11
CA SER A 133 -11.96 -10.87 -12.69
C SER A 133 -12.64 -11.76 -11.66
N LEU A 134 -12.95 -11.19 -10.50
CA LEU A 134 -13.55 -11.86 -9.36
C LEU A 134 -14.93 -11.25 -9.05
N ASP A 135 -15.85 -12.06 -8.54
CA ASP A 135 -17.11 -11.60 -7.96
C ASP A 135 -16.86 -10.77 -6.69
N LYS A 136 -17.38 -9.53 -6.65
CA LYS A 136 -17.15 -8.55 -5.56
C LYS A 136 -17.53 -9.07 -4.18
N ASN A 137 -18.56 -9.92 -4.10
CA ASN A 137 -19.18 -10.35 -2.84
C ASN A 137 -18.67 -11.72 -2.35
N THR A 138 -18.12 -12.56 -3.24
CA THR A 138 -17.74 -13.94 -2.93
C THR A 138 -16.31 -14.33 -3.35
N GLY A 139 -15.57 -13.45 -4.02
CA GLY A 139 -14.18 -13.69 -4.42
C GLY A 139 -13.98 -14.75 -5.50
N LYS A 140 -15.06 -15.22 -6.13
CA LYS A 140 -15.00 -16.30 -7.13
C LYS A 140 -14.53 -15.78 -8.48
N GLU A 141 -13.62 -16.50 -9.11
CA GLU A 141 -13.19 -16.23 -10.48
C GLU A 141 -14.39 -16.28 -11.45
N ILE A 142 -14.68 -15.14 -12.10
CA ILE A 142 -15.65 -15.02 -13.19
C ILE A 142 -14.94 -15.29 -14.52
N TRP A 143 -13.78 -14.67 -14.72
CA TRP A 143 -12.89 -14.93 -15.85
C TRP A 143 -11.44 -14.62 -15.48
N LYS A 144 -10.49 -15.17 -16.25
CA LYS A 144 -9.09 -14.71 -16.28
C LYS A 144 -8.53 -14.80 -17.69
N PHE A 145 -7.63 -13.89 -18.04
CA PHE A 145 -6.93 -13.88 -19.33
C PHE A 145 -5.42 -13.94 -19.11
N LYS A 146 -4.70 -14.71 -19.94
CA LYS A 146 -3.24 -14.88 -19.83
C LYS A 146 -2.47 -13.93 -20.76
N THR A 147 -1.60 -13.10 -20.18
CA THR A 147 -0.61 -12.26 -20.88
C THR A 147 0.67 -13.04 -21.17
N GLY A 148 1.65 -12.40 -21.81
CA GLY A 148 2.96 -13.00 -22.07
C GLY A 148 3.95 -12.96 -20.89
N SER A 149 3.68 -12.13 -19.88
CA SER A 149 4.53 -11.87 -18.71
C SER A 149 3.69 -11.26 -17.56
N TRP A 150 4.32 -10.97 -16.42
CA TRP A 150 3.68 -10.40 -15.23
C TRP A 150 2.81 -9.16 -15.49
N VAL A 151 1.71 -9.06 -14.74
CA VAL A 151 0.71 -7.98 -14.80
C VAL A 151 0.79 -7.15 -13.53
N GLY A 152 1.88 -6.37 -13.41
CA GLY A 152 2.09 -5.45 -12.27
C GLY A 152 1.35 -4.11 -12.40
N SER A 153 0.87 -3.76 -13.59
CA SER A 153 -0.03 -2.63 -13.82
C SER A 153 -1.32 -2.82 -13.03
N SER A 154 -1.77 -1.78 -12.32
CA SER A 154 -3.15 -1.76 -11.80
C SER A 154 -4.11 -1.67 -13.00
N PRO A 155 -5.28 -2.34 -12.99
CA PRO A 155 -6.27 -2.19 -14.06
C PRO A 155 -7.05 -0.88 -13.92
N ALA A 156 -7.48 -0.31 -15.05
CA ALA A 156 -8.42 0.81 -15.11
C ALA A 156 -9.72 0.35 -15.77
N VAL A 157 -10.88 0.68 -15.20
CA VAL A 157 -12.19 0.15 -15.63
C VAL A 157 -13.11 1.29 -16.10
N SER A 158 -13.28 1.44 -17.41
CA SER A 158 -14.07 2.51 -18.01
C SER A 158 -15.23 1.92 -18.82
N GLU A 159 -16.45 2.21 -18.39
CA GLU A 159 -17.70 1.70 -18.97
C GLU A 159 -17.71 0.16 -19.09
N ASN A 160 -17.61 -0.35 -20.31
CA ASN A 160 -17.68 -1.77 -20.65
C ASN A 160 -16.30 -2.42 -20.78
N TYR A 161 -15.21 -1.71 -20.45
CA TYR A 161 -13.84 -2.15 -20.76
C TYR A 161 -12.87 -2.05 -19.58
N VAL A 162 -11.95 -3.01 -19.54
CA VAL A 162 -10.83 -3.06 -18.58
C VAL A 162 -9.52 -2.88 -19.35
N TYR A 163 -8.73 -1.91 -18.95
CA TYR A 163 -7.44 -1.55 -19.54
C TYR A 163 -6.31 -1.90 -18.58
N VAL A 164 -5.24 -2.55 -19.05
CA VAL A 164 -4.12 -2.94 -18.18
C VAL A 164 -2.82 -3.11 -18.99
N GLY A 165 -1.69 -2.72 -18.41
CA GLY A 165 -0.36 -2.97 -18.96
C GLY A 165 0.20 -4.34 -18.55
N SER A 166 1.10 -4.90 -19.36
CA SER A 166 1.99 -5.97 -18.93
C SER A 166 3.41 -5.73 -19.43
N ARG A 167 4.41 -6.19 -18.67
CA ARG A 167 5.81 -6.13 -19.11
C ARG A 167 6.18 -7.21 -20.15
N ASP A 168 5.19 -7.81 -20.82
CA ASP A 168 5.37 -8.47 -22.12
C ASP A 168 5.46 -7.48 -23.30
N GLY A 169 5.35 -6.18 -23.02
CA GLY A 169 5.39 -5.11 -24.01
C GLY A 169 4.04 -4.84 -24.66
N TYR A 170 2.93 -5.08 -23.94
CA TYR A 170 1.59 -4.79 -24.44
C TYR A 170 0.71 -4.02 -23.44
N VAL A 171 -0.11 -3.13 -24.00
CA VAL A 171 -1.29 -2.56 -23.37
C VAL A 171 -2.50 -3.35 -23.86
N TYR A 172 -3.32 -3.86 -22.94
CA TYR A 172 -4.47 -4.70 -23.24
C TYR A 172 -5.79 -3.99 -22.95
N CYS A 173 -6.82 -4.27 -23.76
CA CYS A 173 -8.20 -3.89 -23.50
C CYS A 173 -9.13 -5.11 -23.58
N PHE A 174 -9.89 -5.36 -22.52
CA PHE A 174 -10.83 -6.48 -22.41
C PHE A 174 -12.27 -6.00 -22.26
N ASP A 175 -13.22 -6.76 -22.80
CA ASP A 175 -14.62 -6.67 -22.40
C ASP A 175 -14.78 -7.01 -20.91
N LYS A 176 -15.32 -6.06 -20.13
CA LYS A 176 -15.44 -6.11 -18.67
C LYS A 176 -16.15 -7.36 -18.15
N ASN A 177 -17.21 -7.77 -18.85
CA ASN A 177 -18.11 -8.85 -18.40
C ASN A 177 -17.60 -10.24 -18.79
N THR A 178 -16.89 -10.37 -19.91
CA THR A 178 -16.54 -11.68 -20.51
C THR A 178 -15.05 -11.96 -20.61
N GLY A 179 -14.17 -11.01 -20.29
CA GLY A 179 -12.72 -11.17 -20.38
C GLY A 179 -12.18 -11.31 -21.80
N LYS A 180 -13.03 -11.07 -22.81
CA LYS A 180 -12.64 -11.16 -24.22
C LYS A 180 -11.73 -10.00 -24.58
N LEU A 181 -10.55 -10.32 -25.11
CA LEU A 181 -9.64 -9.34 -25.68
C LEU A 181 -10.33 -8.59 -26.83
N LYS A 182 -10.45 -7.27 -26.69
CA LYS A 182 -10.97 -6.36 -27.73
C LYS A 182 -9.83 -5.88 -28.62
N TRP A 183 -8.79 -5.32 -28.02
CA TRP A 183 -7.57 -4.89 -28.69
C TRP A 183 -6.35 -5.06 -27.79
N LYS A 184 -5.15 -5.12 -28.38
CA LYS A 184 -3.89 -4.88 -27.67
C LYS A 184 -2.90 -4.10 -28.52
N PHE A 185 -2.25 -3.12 -27.89
CA PHE A 185 -1.21 -2.30 -28.49
C PHE A 185 0.17 -2.82 -28.05
N LYS A 186 1.19 -2.73 -28.91
CA LYS A 186 2.57 -3.17 -28.59
C LYS A 186 3.49 -1.97 -28.36
N THR A 187 4.13 -1.94 -27.20
CA THR A 187 5.29 -1.08 -26.87
C THR A 187 6.60 -1.83 -27.14
N GLU A 188 7.74 -1.14 -27.20
CA GLU A 188 9.06 -1.76 -27.35
C GLU A 188 9.75 -2.08 -26.02
N GLY A 189 9.20 -1.59 -24.90
CA GLY A 189 9.59 -1.95 -23.53
C GLY A 189 8.39 -2.36 -22.68
N GLY A 190 8.65 -2.91 -21.49
CA GLY A 190 7.59 -3.47 -20.64
C GLY A 190 6.67 -2.42 -20.00
N VAL A 191 5.35 -2.64 -20.08
CA VAL A 191 4.33 -1.73 -19.52
C VAL A 191 4.04 -2.09 -18.06
N GLY A 192 4.73 -1.43 -17.12
CA GLY A 192 4.40 -1.48 -15.68
C GLY A 192 3.53 -0.32 -15.19
N SER A 193 3.52 0.79 -15.95
CA SER A 193 2.69 1.96 -15.74
C SER A 193 1.19 1.59 -15.82
N SER A 194 0.37 2.10 -14.90
CA SER A 194 -1.08 1.84 -14.93
C SER A 194 -1.76 2.81 -15.93
N PRO A 195 -2.73 2.37 -16.77
CA PRO A 195 -3.28 3.22 -17.82
C PRO A 195 -4.31 4.22 -17.25
N ALA A 196 -4.10 5.52 -17.45
CA ALA A 196 -5.14 6.53 -17.20
C ALA A 196 -6.10 6.61 -18.40
N VAL A 197 -7.38 6.84 -18.18
CA VAL A 197 -8.43 6.89 -19.21
C VAL A 197 -9.24 8.18 -19.08
N SER A 198 -9.20 9.06 -20.08
CA SER A 198 -9.85 10.37 -19.99
C SER A 198 -10.46 10.80 -21.33
N GLY A 199 -11.78 10.65 -21.45
CA GLY A 199 -12.52 10.78 -22.71
C GLY A 199 -12.29 9.55 -23.60
N ASP A 200 -11.97 9.80 -24.88
CA ASP A 200 -11.71 8.78 -25.91
C ASP A 200 -10.26 8.24 -25.90
N TYR A 201 -9.45 8.59 -24.90
CA TYR A 201 -8.02 8.28 -24.87
C TYR A 201 -7.58 7.50 -23.63
N VAL A 202 -6.57 6.64 -23.84
CA VAL A 202 -5.85 5.88 -22.81
C VAL A 202 -4.38 6.30 -22.82
N TYR A 203 -3.85 6.68 -21.66
CA TYR A 203 -2.50 7.20 -21.47
C TYR A 203 -1.67 6.26 -20.61
N VAL A 204 -0.46 5.93 -21.04
CA VAL A 204 0.39 4.95 -20.33
C VAL A 204 1.87 5.19 -20.59
N GLY A 205 2.71 5.00 -19.57
CA GLY A 205 4.17 5.04 -19.68
C GLY A 205 4.79 3.65 -19.95
N SER A 206 6.01 3.62 -20.47
CA SER A 206 6.67 2.38 -20.92
C SER A 206 8.18 2.36 -20.62
N GLY A 207 8.70 1.13 -20.49
CA GLY A 207 10.13 0.83 -20.34
C GLY A 207 11.00 1.17 -21.56
N ASP A 208 10.41 1.52 -22.71
CA ASP A 208 11.14 2.01 -23.89
C ASP A 208 11.43 3.53 -23.84
N SER A 209 11.17 4.18 -22.70
CA SER A 209 11.30 5.64 -22.51
C SER A 209 10.30 6.45 -23.34
N TYR A 210 9.09 5.92 -23.55
CA TYR A 210 7.98 6.68 -24.11
C TYR A 210 6.75 6.72 -23.19
N VAL A 211 5.99 7.81 -23.35
CA VAL A 211 4.62 7.99 -22.86
C VAL A 211 3.70 7.95 -24.07
N TYR A 212 2.72 7.06 -24.06
CA TYR A 212 1.81 6.80 -25.18
C TYR A 212 0.42 7.38 -24.90
N CYS A 213 -0.23 7.86 -25.96
CA CYS A 213 -1.67 8.10 -26.04
C CYS A 213 -2.27 7.15 -27.08
N LEU A 214 -3.24 6.35 -26.66
CA LEU A 214 -3.94 5.37 -27.48
C LEU A 214 -5.42 5.71 -27.58
N ASP A 215 -6.05 5.38 -28.70
CA ASP A 215 -7.51 5.39 -28.82
C ASP A 215 -8.15 4.34 -27.88
N LYS A 216 -9.06 4.78 -27.01
CA LYS A 216 -9.77 3.94 -26.02
C LYS A 216 -10.59 2.80 -26.66
N ASN A 217 -11.08 3.02 -27.87
CA ASN A 217 -11.99 2.13 -28.57
C ASN A 217 -11.27 1.09 -29.44
N ILE A 218 -10.19 1.45 -30.14
CA ILE A 218 -9.47 0.57 -31.08
C ILE A 218 -8.00 0.29 -30.73
N GLY A 219 -7.39 1.07 -29.83
CA GLY A 219 -6.01 0.84 -29.37
C GLY A 219 -4.92 1.30 -30.32
N GLU A 220 -5.22 2.19 -31.27
CA GLU A 220 -4.23 2.78 -32.18
C GLU A 220 -3.49 3.96 -31.51
N GLU A 221 -2.21 4.16 -31.87
CA GLU A 221 -1.38 5.24 -31.35
C GLU A 221 -1.82 6.60 -31.93
N ILE A 222 -2.29 7.51 -31.07
CA ILE A 222 -2.63 8.89 -31.43
C ILE A 222 -1.36 9.75 -31.41
N TRP A 223 -0.57 9.62 -30.34
CA TRP A 223 0.75 10.24 -30.21
C TRP A 223 1.61 9.47 -29.20
N LYS A 224 2.94 9.66 -29.26
CA LYS A 224 3.85 9.29 -28.17
C LYS A 224 4.93 10.34 -27.94
N PHE A 225 5.26 10.59 -26.67
CA PHE A 225 6.30 11.52 -26.24
C PHE A 225 7.51 10.74 -25.70
N LYS A 226 8.74 11.18 -26.01
CA LYS A 226 9.97 10.52 -25.54
C LYS A 226 10.52 11.17 -24.27
N THR A 227 10.62 10.39 -23.20
CA THR A 227 11.36 10.73 -21.98
C THR A 227 12.84 10.38 -22.12
N GLY A 228 13.69 10.85 -21.20
CA GLY A 228 15.14 10.58 -21.23
C GLY A 228 15.51 9.16 -20.77
N ASP A 229 14.62 8.53 -20.00
CA ASP A 229 14.69 7.17 -19.46
C ASP A 229 13.23 6.70 -19.25
N TRP A 230 12.97 5.53 -18.64
CA TRP A 230 11.64 4.91 -18.64
C TRP A 230 10.58 5.78 -17.95
N ALA A 231 9.36 5.78 -18.52
CA ALA A 231 8.17 6.33 -17.89
C ALA A 231 7.46 5.24 -17.07
N ASP A 232 8.07 4.78 -15.98
CA ASP A 232 7.54 3.69 -15.14
C ASP A 232 6.36 4.14 -14.24
N SER A 233 6.28 5.45 -13.92
CA SER A 233 5.15 6.01 -13.16
C SER A 233 3.85 5.98 -13.97
N SER A 234 2.69 6.00 -13.31
CA SER A 234 1.40 6.07 -14.00
C SER A 234 1.08 7.53 -14.34
N PRO A 235 0.67 7.85 -15.59
CA PRO A 235 0.25 9.19 -15.94
C PRO A 235 -0.97 9.62 -15.12
N THR A 236 -1.02 10.91 -14.78
CA THR A 236 -2.21 11.56 -14.22
C THR A 236 -2.68 12.63 -15.19
N VAL A 237 -3.94 12.57 -15.59
CA VAL A 237 -4.61 13.56 -16.44
C VAL A 237 -5.29 14.59 -15.54
N SER A 238 -5.30 15.86 -15.93
CA SER A 238 -6.17 16.84 -15.26
C SER A 238 -6.44 18.06 -16.15
N GLY A 239 -7.58 18.03 -16.85
CA GLY A 239 -7.93 19.01 -17.87
C GLY A 239 -7.15 18.80 -19.17
N ASN A 240 -6.47 19.84 -19.65
CA ASN A 240 -5.72 19.79 -20.92
C ASN A 240 -4.31 19.19 -20.81
N TYR A 241 -3.90 18.72 -19.63
CA TYR A 241 -2.52 18.31 -19.36
C TYR A 241 -2.41 16.91 -18.73
N ILE A 242 -1.26 16.29 -18.97
CA ILE A 242 -0.84 15.01 -18.40
C ILE A 242 0.45 15.22 -17.63
N TYR A 243 0.50 14.68 -16.42
CA TYR A 243 1.65 14.72 -15.52
C TYR A 243 2.20 13.31 -15.38
N VAL A 244 3.51 13.14 -15.62
CA VAL A 244 4.17 11.83 -15.61
C VAL A 244 5.63 11.95 -15.21
N GLY A 245 6.06 11.06 -14.30
CA GLY A 245 7.43 10.94 -13.84
C GLY A 245 8.25 9.92 -14.63
N SER A 246 9.57 10.14 -14.70
CA SER A 246 10.54 9.30 -15.40
C SER A 246 11.77 9.00 -14.54
N LYS A 247 12.47 7.92 -14.87
CA LYS A 247 13.75 7.54 -14.24
C LYS A 247 14.88 8.53 -14.49
N ASP A 248 14.75 9.38 -15.51
CA ASP A 248 15.68 10.47 -15.85
C ASP A 248 15.73 11.62 -14.82
N SER A 249 14.98 11.49 -13.71
CA SER A 249 14.81 12.50 -12.65
C SER A 249 14.06 13.75 -13.10
N TYR A 250 13.05 13.59 -13.98
CA TYR A 250 12.10 14.65 -14.32
C TYR A 250 10.64 14.25 -14.12
N ILE A 251 9.85 15.27 -13.76
CA ILE A 251 8.39 15.33 -13.98
C ILE A 251 8.16 16.03 -15.31
N TYR A 252 7.36 15.43 -16.18
CA TYR A 252 6.93 16.00 -17.46
C TYR A 252 5.47 16.44 -17.38
N CYS A 253 5.18 17.63 -17.91
CA CYS A 253 3.83 18.11 -18.19
C CYS A 253 3.63 18.16 -19.71
N LEU A 254 2.73 17.33 -20.23
CA LEU A 254 2.45 17.16 -21.65
C LEU A 254 1.05 17.66 -22.00
N ASP A 255 0.87 18.14 -23.24
CA ASP A 255 -0.45 18.39 -23.81
C ASP A 255 -1.23 17.07 -23.94
N LYS A 256 -2.43 17.02 -23.36
CA LYS A 256 -3.29 15.84 -23.40
C LYS A 256 -3.60 15.37 -24.83
N ASN A 257 -3.74 16.30 -25.77
CA ASN A 257 -4.30 16.03 -27.09
C ASN A 257 -3.22 15.74 -28.14
N ILE A 258 -2.03 16.31 -28.00
CA ILE A 258 -0.95 16.25 -29.01
C ILE A 258 0.42 15.82 -28.45
N GLY A 259 0.55 15.56 -27.14
CA GLY A 259 1.78 15.06 -26.53
C GLY A 259 2.94 16.06 -26.42
N GLU A 260 2.71 17.33 -26.77
CA GLU A 260 3.74 18.38 -26.70
C GLU A 260 4.15 18.68 -25.25
N LEU A 261 5.46 18.79 -25.02
CA LEU A 261 6.01 19.24 -23.74
C LEU A 261 5.65 20.70 -23.45
N LYS A 262 4.91 20.96 -22.37
CA LYS A 262 4.64 22.32 -21.88
C LYS A 262 5.72 22.77 -20.89
N TRP A 263 6.07 21.92 -19.92
CA TRP A 263 7.19 22.13 -19.00
C TRP A 263 7.73 20.79 -18.48
N LYS A 264 8.97 20.79 -17.97
CA LYS A 264 9.46 19.70 -17.11
C LYS A 264 10.25 20.21 -15.91
N PHE A 265 10.02 19.62 -14.75
CA PHE A 265 10.71 19.92 -13.49
C PHE A 265 11.75 18.83 -13.21
N LYS A 266 12.95 19.19 -12.77
CA LYS A 266 13.97 18.22 -12.37
C LYS A 266 13.89 17.94 -10.87
N THR A 267 13.49 16.72 -10.51
CA THR A 267 13.59 16.21 -9.14
C THR A 267 15.05 15.95 -8.76
N GLY A 268 15.32 15.69 -7.48
CA GLY A 268 16.68 15.28 -7.06
C GLY A 268 17.11 13.99 -7.76
N PHE A 269 16.15 13.07 -7.92
CA PHE A 269 16.37 11.68 -8.32
C PHE A 269 15.17 11.12 -9.13
N ALA A 270 15.24 9.85 -9.52
CA ALA A 270 14.26 9.16 -10.37
C ALA A 270 12.83 9.19 -9.81
N VAL A 271 11.83 9.29 -10.70
CA VAL A 271 10.42 9.38 -10.31
C VAL A 271 9.67 8.11 -10.65
N TYR A 272 9.31 7.35 -9.60
CA TYR A 272 8.47 6.16 -9.66
C TYR A 272 7.03 6.43 -9.17
N SER A 273 6.87 7.37 -8.22
CA SER A 273 5.57 7.86 -7.75
C SER A 273 4.75 8.39 -8.92
N SER A 274 3.50 7.96 -9.02
CA SER A 274 2.51 8.63 -9.89
C SER A 274 2.16 9.99 -9.25
N PRO A 275 1.96 11.07 -10.02
CA PRO A 275 1.57 12.35 -9.44
C PRO A 275 0.20 12.30 -8.78
N ALA A 276 -0.03 13.16 -7.80
CA ALA A 276 -1.36 13.64 -7.43
C ALA A 276 -1.56 15.02 -8.06
N VAL A 277 -2.79 15.36 -8.43
CA VAL A 277 -3.14 16.69 -8.93
C VAL A 277 -4.35 17.17 -8.17
N SER A 278 -4.23 18.36 -7.57
CA SER A 278 -5.34 18.98 -6.84
C SER A 278 -5.30 20.48 -6.99
N SER A 279 -6.44 21.07 -7.34
CA SER A 279 -6.59 22.53 -7.50
C SER A 279 -5.52 23.12 -8.46
N SER A 280 -4.58 23.91 -7.91
CA SER A 280 -3.47 24.56 -8.65
C SER A 280 -2.12 23.83 -8.51
N TYR A 281 -2.07 22.71 -7.82
CA TYR A 281 -0.82 22.04 -7.42
C TYR A 281 -0.75 20.59 -7.90
N ILE A 282 0.47 20.08 -7.98
CA ILE A 282 0.75 18.65 -8.12
C ILE A 282 1.70 18.17 -7.02
N TYR A 283 1.52 16.93 -6.59
CA TYR A 283 2.27 16.30 -5.49
C TYR A 283 2.93 15.02 -5.99
N VAL A 284 4.24 14.84 -5.75
CA VAL A 284 4.95 13.66 -6.30
C VAL A 284 6.21 13.32 -5.51
N GLY A 285 6.47 12.02 -5.34
CA GLY A 285 7.69 11.51 -4.70
C GLY A 285 8.84 11.24 -5.67
N SER A 286 10.08 11.54 -5.26
CA SER A 286 11.29 11.08 -5.97
C SER A 286 12.13 10.14 -5.12
N PHE A 287 12.69 9.13 -5.77
CA PHE A 287 13.48 8.03 -5.20
C PHE A 287 14.95 8.12 -5.62
N ASP A 288 15.85 8.04 -4.66
CA ASP A 288 17.29 7.78 -4.86
C ASP A 288 17.66 6.35 -4.47
N SER A 289 18.76 5.82 -4.99
CA SER A 289 19.35 4.57 -4.50
C SER A 289 20.34 4.76 -3.34
N SER A 290 20.69 6.00 -2.97
CA SER A 290 21.86 6.27 -2.10
C SER A 290 21.56 6.81 -0.68
N SER A 291 20.53 7.64 -0.43
CA SER A 291 20.02 7.88 0.94
C SER A 291 18.63 8.54 1.12
N ASP A 292 18.27 9.52 0.31
CA ASP A 292 17.22 10.50 0.66
C ASP A 292 15.96 10.39 -0.20
N GLY A 293 14.78 10.42 0.44
CA GLY A 293 13.48 10.60 -0.23
C GLY A 293 12.93 12.03 -0.12
N TYR A 294 12.17 12.45 -1.13
CA TYR A 294 11.51 13.76 -1.16
C TYR A 294 10.09 13.66 -1.74
N ILE A 295 9.14 14.37 -1.11
CA ILE A 295 7.87 14.78 -1.74
C ILE A 295 8.01 16.23 -2.20
N TYR A 296 7.58 16.51 -3.44
CA TYR A 296 7.52 17.86 -4.00
C TYR A 296 6.08 18.31 -4.15
N CYS A 297 5.81 19.58 -3.84
CA CYS A 297 4.64 20.32 -4.32
C CYS A 297 5.10 21.28 -5.43
N LEU A 298 4.54 21.15 -6.62
CA LEU A 298 4.83 22.00 -7.77
C LEU A 298 3.56 22.71 -8.26
N ASP A 299 3.68 23.93 -8.77
CA ASP A 299 2.59 24.61 -9.47
C ASP A 299 2.22 23.84 -10.75
N LYS A 300 0.94 23.51 -10.89
CA LYS A 300 0.38 22.68 -11.96
C LYS A 300 0.59 23.24 -13.37
N ASN A 301 0.66 24.56 -13.50
CA ASN A 301 0.71 25.27 -14.77
C ASN A 301 2.13 25.58 -15.25
N THR A 302 3.08 25.73 -14.33
CA THR A 302 4.45 26.20 -14.59
C THR A 302 5.55 25.20 -14.18
N GLY A 303 5.22 24.19 -13.36
CA GLY A 303 6.18 23.21 -12.85
C GLY A 303 7.14 23.77 -11.79
N LYS A 304 6.86 24.95 -11.25
CA LYS A 304 7.71 25.61 -10.25
C LYS A 304 7.53 24.94 -8.88
N GLU A 305 8.64 24.61 -8.20
CA GLU A 305 8.60 24.17 -6.80
C GLU A 305 7.99 25.24 -5.88
N ILE A 306 6.96 24.84 -5.13
CA ILE A 306 6.31 25.64 -4.09
C ILE A 306 6.93 25.29 -2.73
N TRP A 307 6.97 23.99 -2.42
CA TRP A 307 7.66 23.43 -1.27
C TRP A 307 8.14 22.00 -1.57
N LYS A 308 9.06 21.49 -0.74
CA LYS A 308 9.40 20.06 -0.71
C LYS A 308 9.61 19.58 0.72
N PHE A 309 9.16 18.37 1.01
CA PHE A 309 9.34 17.68 2.28
C PHE A 309 10.38 16.57 2.12
N LYS A 310 11.28 16.43 3.11
CA LYS A 310 12.28 15.35 3.15
C LYS A 310 11.84 14.25 4.12
N THR A 311 11.76 13.02 3.64
CA THR A 311 11.55 11.82 4.48
C THR A 311 12.87 11.35 5.11
N GLY A 312 12.78 10.51 6.14
CA GLY A 312 13.95 9.95 6.84
C GLY A 312 14.70 8.89 6.03
N PHE A 313 14.04 8.29 5.04
CA PHE A 313 14.61 7.42 4.01
C PHE A 313 13.80 7.60 2.71
N LEU A 314 13.82 6.62 1.80
CA LEU A 314 13.17 6.70 0.49
C LEU A 314 11.65 6.93 0.59
N VAL A 315 11.09 7.90 -0.13
CA VAL A 315 9.68 7.80 -0.54
C VAL A 315 9.61 6.58 -1.46
N SER A 316 8.76 5.61 -1.12
CA SER A 316 8.64 4.37 -1.89
C SER A 316 7.81 4.58 -3.16
N ILE A 317 7.41 3.50 -3.83
CA ILE A 317 6.55 3.55 -5.03
C ILE A 317 5.16 4.15 -4.74
N SER A 318 4.79 4.25 -3.45
CA SER A 318 3.61 4.96 -2.94
C SER A 318 3.41 6.32 -3.62
N SER A 319 2.28 6.47 -4.30
CA SER A 319 1.87 7.73 -4.91
C SER A 319 1.07 8.56 -3.89
N PRO A 320 1.31 9.87 -3.72
CA PRO A 320 0.64 10.67 -2.70
C PRO A 320 -0.85 10.86 -3.00
N THR A 321 -1.69 10.83 -1.98
CA THR A 321 -3.14 10.99 -2.05
C THR A 321 -3.54 12.31 -1.38
N VAL A 322 -4.55 13.01 -1.91
CA VAL A 322 -5.04 14.30 -1.41
C VAL A 322 -6.45 14.13 -0.84
N SER A 323 -6.68 14.69 0.35
CA SER A 323 -8.00 14.77 1.00
C SER A 323 -8.10 16.13 1.67
N GLY A 324 -9.04 16.96 1.23
CA GLY A 324 -9.21 18.34 1.68
C GLY A 324 -7.93 19.19 1.62
N ASN A 325 -7.44 19.59 2.80
CA ASN A 325 -6.22 20.39 3.00
C ASN A 325 -4.96 19.55 3.28
N TYR A 326 -5.02 18.23 3.13
CA TYR A 326 -3.95 17.32 3.53
C TYR A 326 -3.49 16.42 2.39
N ILE A 327 -2.22 15.98 2.46
CA ILE A 327 -1.69 14.93 1.59
C ILE A 327 -1.13 13.76 2.40
N TYR A 328 -1.33 12.54 1.89
CA TYR A 328 -0.98 11.28 2.53
C TYR A 328 -0.06 10.44 1.65
N PHE A 329 1.01 9.88 2.20
CA PHE A 329 1.90 8.96 1.47
C PHE A 329 2.61 7.95 2.38
N GLY A 330 2.92 6.78 1.81
CA GLY A 330 3.83 5.80 2.38
C GLY A 330 5.30 6.11 2.07
N SER A 331 6.19 5.65 2.95
CA SER A 331 7.64 5.82 2.84
C SER A 331 8.40 4.59 3.35
N SER A 332 9.60 4.37 2.81
CA SER A 332 10.48 3.22 3.12
C SER A 332 11.33 3.44 4.38
N ASP A 333 11.13 4.53 5.13
CA ASP A 333 11.57 4.67 6.54
C ASP A 333 10.59 4.03 7.54
N ASN A 334 9.64 3.24 7.01
CA ASN A 334 8.59 2.54 7.75
C ASN A 334 7.60 3.53 8.38
N TYR A 335 7.26 4.60 7.66
CA TYR A 335 6.23 5.56 8.06
C TYR A 335 5.17 5.76 6.96
N THR A 336 3.93 5.89 7.40
CA THR A 336 2.87 6.59 6.65
C THR A 336 2.82 8.02 7.17
N TYR A 337 2.74 9.00 6.28
CA TYR A 337 2.80 10.43 6.56
C TYR A 337 1.50 11.14 6.18
N CYS A 338 1.18 12.21 6.90
CA CYS A 338 0.20 13.24 6.56
C CYS A 338 0.84 14.64 6.67
N LEU A 339 0.80 15.42 5.60
CA LEU A 339 1.29 16.81 5.56
C LEU A 339 0.15 17.79 5.19
N ASP A 340 0.25 19.04 5.63
CA ASP A 340 -0.57 20.11 5.05
C ASP A 340 -0.18 20.35 3.57
N LYS A 341 -1.21 20.36 2.73
CA LYS A 341 -1.17 20.46 1.25
C LYS A 341 -0.54 21.76 0.75
N ASN A 342 -0.63 22.84 1.52
CA ASN A 342 -0.27 24.20 1.10
C ASN A 342 1.15 24.59 1.51
N THR A 343 1.65 24.04 2.62
CA THR A 343 2.93 24.40 3.26
C THR A 343 3.95 23.25 3.30
N GLY A 344 3.49 21.99 3.22
CA GLY A 344 4.33 20.81 3.40
C GLY A 344 4.71 20.52 4.85
N ASN A 345 4.08 21.20 5.82
CA ASN A 345 4.28 20.95 7.24
C ASN A 345 3.77 19.56 7.66
N LEU A 346 4.51 18.89 8.54
CA LEU A 346 4.11 17.59 9.09
C LEU A 346 2.97 17.76 10.09
N ILE A 347 1.84 17.09 9.83
CA ILE A 347 0.67 17.06 10.72
C ILE A 347 0.67 15.75 11.53
N TRP A 348 0.72 14.62 10.84
CA TRP A 348 0.67 13.29 11.47
C TRP A 348 1.61 12.30 10.77
N LYS A 349 2.05 11.27 11.50
CA LYS A 349 2.68 10.08 10.93
C LYS A 349 2.57 8.87 11.84
N PHE A 350 2.40 7.70 11.25
CA PHE A 350 2.38 6.42 11.96
C PHE A 350 3.55 5.53 11.52
N LYS A 351 4.14 4.76 12.47
CA LYS A 351 5.26 3.87 12.19
C LYS A 351 4.83 2.41 12.00
N THR A 352 5.07 1.88 10.82
CA THR A 352 4.89 0.47 10.44
C THR A 352 6.12 -0.37 10.81
N GLY A 353 6.05 -1.69 10.65
CA GLY A 353 7.18 -2.60 10.89
C GLY A 353 8.25 -2.49 9.81
N ASP A 354 7.85 -2.35 8.56
CA ASP A 354 8.70 -2.25 7.36
C ASP A 354 8.16 -1.17 6.39
N GLY A 355 8.87 -0.90 5.30
CA GLY A 355 8.57 0.17 4.36
C GLY A 355 7.15 0.15 3.79
N VAL A 356 6.57 1.34 3.59
CA VAL A 356 5.22 1.52 3.06
C VAL A 356 5.30 1.90 1.58
N SER A 357 4.82 1.01 0.70
CA SER A 357 4.85 1.21 -0.76
C SER A 357 3.47 1.20 -1.43
N SER A 358 2.45 0.67 -0.75
CA SER A 358 1.05 1.00 -1.02
C SER A 358 0.88 2.52 -1.05
N SER A 359 0.15 3.02 -2.04
CA SER A 359 -0.40 4.38 -1.96
C SER A 359 -1.51 4.39 -0.90
N PRO A 360 -1.61 5.41 -0.03
CA PRO A 360 -2.73 5.51 0.89
C PRO A 360 -4.05 5.72 0.14
N THR A 361 -5.10 5.09 0.65
CA THR A 361 -6.45 5.10 0.10
C THR A 361 -7.39 5.66 1.14
N ILE A 362 -8.28 6.57 0.76
CA ILE A 362 -9.19 7.28 1.69
C ILE A 362 -10.64 7.00 1.29
N SER A 363 -11.52 6.82 2.27
CA SER A 363 -12.97 6.67 2.06
C SER A 363 -13.70 6.95 3.37
N GLY A 364 -14.43 8.05 3.45
CA GLY A 364 -14.92 8.66 4.68
C GLY A 364 -13.75 9.04 5.60
N ASN A 365 -13.95 8.94 6.91
CA ASN A 365 -12.94 9.26 7.92
C ASN A 365 -11.83 8.18 8.09
N TYR A 366 -11.60 7.33 7.09
CA TYR A 366 -10.62 6.24 7.13
C TYR A 366 -9.48 6.38 6.12
N VAL A 367 -8.26 6.04 6.55
CA VAL A 367 -7.06 5.95 5.72
C VAL A 367 -6.52 4.51 5.74
N TYR A 368 -6.52 3.85 4.58
CA TYR A 368 -6.08 2.46 4.38
C TYR A 368 -4.72 2.40 3.68
N VAL A 369 -3.83 1.50 4.12
CA VAL A 369 -2.50 1.33 3.50
C VAL A 369 -1.88 -0.05 3.78
N GLY A 370 -1.17 -0.61 2.79
CA GLY A 370 -0.34 -1.83 2.92
C GLY A 370 1.14 -1.56 3.21
N SER A 371 1.80 -2.44 3.96
CA SER A 371 3.25 -2.38 4.25
C SER A 371 3.98 -3.69 3.90
N TRP A 372 5.29 -3.58 3.66
CA TRP A 372 6.18 -4.72 3.45
C TRP A 372 6.31 -5.66 4.66
N ASP A 373 5.89 -5.24 5.86
CA ASP A 373 5.79 -6.12 7.04
C ASP A 373 4.66 -7.15 6.95
N GLY A 374 3.87 -7.10 5.86
CA GLY A 374 2.73 -7.95 5.62
C GLY A 374 1.56 -7.63 6.56
N TYR A 375 1.33 -6.34 6.82
CA TYR A 375 0.06 -5.86 7.35
C TYR A 375 -0.65 -4.94 6.37
N VAL A 376 -1.98 -5.06 6.37
CA VAL A 376 -2.92 -4.03 5.91
C VAL A 376 -3.33 -3.23 7.14
N TYR A 377 -3.25 -1.91 7.08
CA TYR A 377 -3.57 -0.99 8.16
C TYR A 377 -4.78 -0.12 7.82
N ALA A 378 -5.60 0.19 8.82
CA ALA A 378 -6.67 1.18 8.75
C ALA A 378 -6.57 2.17 9.93
N PHE A 379 -6.47 3.46 9.61
CA PHE A 379 -6.46 4.56 10.56
C PHE A 379 -7.75 5.38 10.44
N ALA A 380 -8.28 5.91 11.55
CA ALA A 380 -9.42 6.83 11.52
C ALA A 380 -9.36 7.84 12.69
N ALA A 381 -9.76 9.08 12.43
CA ALA A 381 -9.79 10.16 13.42
C ALA A 381 -11.15 10.17 14.15
N LEU A 382 -11.38 9.13 14.95
CA LEU A 382 -12.70 8.87 15.55
C LEU A 382 -13.01 9.81 16.72
N LYS A 383 -14.25 10.30 16.71
CA LYS A 383 -14.81 11.27 17.64
C LYS A 383 -15.10 10.60 19.00
N PRO A 384 -14.84 11.30 20.13
CA PRO A 384 -14.95 10.72 21.48
C PRO A 384 -16.41 10.56 21.93
N MET A 385 -16.61 9.98 23.13
CA MET A 385 -17.91 9.97 23.82
C MET A 385 -18.60 11.34 23.81
N ASP A 386 -19.92 11.31 23.65
CA ASP A 386 -20.83 12.46 23.72
C ASP A 386 -20.56 13.59 22.69
N SER A 387 -19.68 13.36 21.73
CA SER A 387 -19.49 14.22 20.54
C SER A 387 -20.52 13.92 19.44
N SER A 388 -20.72 14.86 18.52
CA SER A 388 -21.66 14.71 17.41
C SER A 388 -21.10 13.88 16.24
N CYS A 389 -21.96 13.02 15.68
CA CYS A 389 -21.64 12.06 14.63
C CYS A 389 -22.76 11.96 13.59
N SER A 390 -22.44 11.31 12.48
CA SER A 390 -23.33 11.01 11.34
C SER A 390 -23.59 9.51 11.20
N GLU A 391 -22.58 8.69 11.46
CA GLU A 391 -22.62 7.22 11.35
C GLU A 391 -21.80 6.55 12.47
N ASP A 392 -22.04 5.27 12.75
CA ASP A 392 -21.31 4.51 13.79
C ASP A 392 -19.78 4.59 13.60
N SER A 393 -19.34 4.58 12.35
CA SER A 393 -17.95 4.69 11.91
C SER A 393 -17.28 6.05 12.19
N ASP A 394 -18.02 7.05 12.69
CA ASP A 394 -17.42 8.29 13.23
C ASP A 394 -16.90 8.11 14.66
N CYS A 395 -17.43 7.16 15.42
CA CYS A 395 -17.34 7.13 16.87
C CYS A 395 -16.28 6.15 17.40
N GLN A 396 -15.53 6.53 18.43
CA GLN A 396 -14.55 5.64 19.10
C GLN A 396 -15.17 4.36 19.68
N SER A 397 -16.49 4.36 19.92
CA SER A 397 -17.29 3.23 20.37
C SER A 397 -17.90 2.39 19.26
N ASN A 398 -17.88 2.83 18.00
CA ASN A 398 -18.67 2.28 16.90
C ASN A 398 -20.19 2.28 17.17
N HIS A 399 -20.73 3.28 17.88
CA HIS A 399 -22.17 3.50 18.07
C HIS A 399 -22.52 5.00 18.04
N CYS A 400 -23.26 5.43 17.01
CA CYS A 400 -23.72 6.81 16.79
C CYS A 400 -25.24 6.90 17.03
N VAL A 401 -25.65 7.06 18.28
CA VAL A 401 -27.07 7.03 18.68
C VAL A 401 -27.64 8.45 18.70
N HIS A 402 -28.66 8.69 17.86
CA HIS A 402 -29.28 10.01 17.63
C HIS A 402 -28.26 11.11 17.24
N GLY A 403 -27.22 10.76 16.48
CA GLY A 403 -26.18 11.70 16.05
C GLY A 403 -25.19 12.08 17.16
N VAL A 404 -25.09 11.27 18.22
CA VAL A 404 -24.11 11.42 19.31
C VAL A 404 -23.39 10.09 19.58
N CYS A 405 -22.08 10.13 19.78
CA CYS A 405 -21.28 8.93 20.07
C CYS A 405 -21.54 8.38 21.48
N ARG A 406 -22.08 7.16 21.60
CA ARG A 406 -22.45 6.50 22.87
C ARG A 406 -21.74 5.16 23.07
N THR A 407 -21.82 4.56 24.26
CA THR A 407 -21.21 3.25 24.56
C THR A 407 -21.96 2.04 23.99
N THR A 408 -23.23 2.19 23.63
CA THR A 408 -24.15 1.12 23.22
C THR A 408 -25.27 1.68 22.36
N ASP A 409 -25.91 0.83 21.55
CA ASP A 409 -27.11 1.16 20.75
C ASP A 409 -28.30 1.67 21.59
N THR A 410 -28.34 1.32 22.88
CA THR A 410 -29.45 1.69 23.78
C THR A 410 -29.17 3.00 24.50
N TYR A 411 -29.97 4.03 24.21
CA TYR A 411 -30.00 5.28 24.97
C TYR A 411 -31.37 5.43 25.67
N CYS A 412 -31.34 5.66 26.99
CA CYS A 412 -32.54 5.92 27.80
C CYS A 412 -32.40 7.30 28.46
N GLY A 413 -32.52 8.34 27.64
CA GLY A 413 -32.60 9.75 28.05
C GLY A 413 -33.78 10.45 27.35
N ASP A 414 -34.22 11.58 27.90
CA ASP A 414 -35.18 12.51 27.27
C ASP A 414 -36.54 11.93 26.81
N ASN A 415 -37.04 10.91 27.53
CA ASN A 415 -38.39 10.34 27.41
C ASN A 415 -38.76 9.56 26.12
N TYR A 416 -37.78 9.12 25.32
CA TYR A 416 -38.04 8.24 24.17
C TYR A 416 -37.26 6.91 24.26
N CYS A 417 -37.97 5.78 24.17
CA CYS A 417 -37.40 4.58 23.53
C CYS A 417 -37.58 4.72 22.00
N ASP A 418 -36.86 3.92 21.22
CA ASP A 418 -36.78 4.08 19.76
C ASP A 418 -38.14 3.89 19.02
N SER A 419 -38.19 4.41 17.79
CA SER A 419 -39.40 4.86 17.12
C SER A 419 -40.47 3.79 16.85
N GLY A 420 -41.55 3.86 17.63
CA GLY A 420 -42.85 3.25 17.29
C GLY A 420 -43.39 2.21 18.27
N GLU A 421 -42.61 1.81 19.28
CA GLU A 421 -43.05 0.83 20.28
C GLU A 421 -43.48 1.45 21.62
N THR A 422 -44.09 0.64 22.49
CA THR A 422 -44.52 1.04 23.83
C THR A 422 -43.52 0.57 24.88
N TYR A 423 -43.46 1.27 26.02
CA TYR A 423 -42.46 1.05 27.08
C TYR A 423 -42.34 -0.40 27.60
N SER A 424 -43.30 -1.28 27.30
CA SER A 424 -43.26 -2.71 27.62
C SER A 424 -42.24 -3.55 26.83
N SER A 425 -41.60 -3.02 25.78
CA SER A 425 -40.57 -3.73 24.99
C SER A 425 -39.14 -3.21 25.21
N CYS A 426 -38.94 -2.09 25.91
CA CYS A 426 -37.59 -1.64 26.27
C CYS A 426 -36.95 -2.65 27.26
N PRO A 427 -35.63 -2.87 27.25
CA PRO A 427 -34.98 -3.85 28.13
C PRO A 427 -35.24 -3.61 29.62
N SER A 428 -35.23 -4.68 30.42
CA SER A 428 -35.57 -4.69 31.87
C SER A 428 -34.76 -3.73 32.75
N ASP A 429 -33.68 -3.19 32.21
CA ASP A 429 -32.65 -2.47 32.93
C ASP A 429 -32.75 -0.95 32.69
N CYS A 430 -33.54 -0.49 31.71
CA CYS A 430 -33.90 0.92 31.59
C CYS A 430 -34.94 1.31 32.64
N LYS A 431 -34.56 2.24 33.52
CA LYS A 431 -35.40 2.81 34.58
C LYS A 431 -35.68 4.29 34.29
N LYS A 432 -36.84 4.76 34.75
CA LYS A 432 -37.30 6.14 34.60
C LYS A 432 -36.64 7.08 35.63
N PRO A 433 -36.16 8.27 35.24
CA PRO A 433 -35.61 9.25 36.16
C PRO A 433 -36.68 9.91 37.04
N ASP A 434 -36.23 10.59 38.11
CA ASP A 434 -37.10 11.35 39.02
C ASP A 434 -38.01 12.33 38.29
N GLY A 435 -39.26 12.46 38.77
CA GLY A 435 -40.29 13.28 38.13
C GLY A 435 -41.07 12.58 37.00
N SER A 436 -40.59 11.45 36.48
CA SER A 436 -41.30 10.65 35.47
C SER A 436 -42.52 9.94 36.04
N SER A 437 -43.56 9.71 35.23
CA SER A 437 -44.74 8.94 35.67
C SER A 437 -44.47 7.42 35.73
N CYS A 438 -44.98 6.76 36.77
CA CYS A 438 -44.73 5.35 37.05
C CYS A 438 -45.97 4.63 37.60
N LEU A 439 -46.04 3.32 37.40
CA LEU A 439 -47.09 2.47 37.99
C LEU A 439 -46.61 1.68 39.21
N ASN A 440 -45.30 1.54 39.39
CA ASN A 440 -44.68 0.78 40.48
C ASN A 440 -43.21 1.18 40.70
N ALA A 441 -42.68 0.80 41.86
CA ALA A 441 -41.31 1.07 42.30
C ALA A 441 -40.21 0.59 41.31
N SER A 442 -40.40 -0.57 40.67
CA SER A 442 -39.42 -1.19 39.77
C SER A 442 -39.17 -0.38 38.48
N GLU A 443 -40.10 0.48 38.07
CA GLU A 443 -39.94 1.36 36.92
C GLU A 443 -38.98 2.54 37.17
N CYS A 444 -38.62 2.83 38.43
CA CYS A 444 -37.90 4.05 38.80
C CYS A 444 -36.42 3.82 39.10
N SER A 445 -35.56 4.80 38.74
CA SER A 445 -34.10 4.76 38.92
C SER A 445 -33.70 4.32 40.32
N ASP A 446 -34.14 5.08 41.33
CA ASP A 446 -33.84 4.86 42.75
C ASP A 446 -34.83 3.90 43.45
N GLY A 447 -35.82 3.38 42.72
CA GLY A 447 -36.71 2.34 43.21
C GLY A 447 -37.92 2.82 44.03
N TYR A 448 -38.28 4.11 43.99
CA TYR A 448 -39.51 4.61 44.61
C TYR A 448 -40.45 5.25 43.59
N CYS A 449 -41.72 4.88 43.67
CA CYS A 449 -42.82 5.42 42.87
C CYS A 449 -43.88 5.94 43.85
N VAL A 450 -43.99 7.26 44.00
CA VAL A 450 -44.82 7.95 45.00
C VAL A 450 -45.82 8.85 44.27
N HIS A 451 -47.11 8.72 44.58
CA HIS A 451 -48.21 9.36 43.82
C HIS A 451 -48.11 9.16 42.28
N SER A 452 -47.70 7.97 41.84
CA SER A 452 -47.47 7.63 40.43
C SER A 452 -46.36 8.43 39.74
N VAL A 453 -45.41 8.97 40.52
CA VAL A 453 -44.21 9.70 40.04
C VAL A 453 -42.94 9.09 40.65
N CYS A 454 -41.90 8.91 39.85
CA CYS A 454 -40.60 8.42 40.32
C CYS A 454 -39.93 9.42 41.25
N ARG A 455 -39.38 8.92 42.36
CA ARG A 455 -38.71 9.70 43.39
C ARG A 455 -37.44 9.00 43.87
N SER A 456 -36.48 9.81 44.31
CA SER A 456 -35.21 9.43 44.93
C SER A 456 -35.33 9.01 46.40
N SER A 457 -36.53 9.12 47.00
CA SER A 457 -36.84 8.54 48.31
C SER A 457 -38.31 8.11 48.46
N SER A 458 -38.59 7.29 49.48
CA SER A 458 -39.93 6.86 49.87
C SER A 458 -40.70 7.85 50.76
N ILE A 459 -40.17 9.06 51.00
CA ILE A 459 -40.74 10.03 51.93
C ILE A 459 -41.04 11.33 51.19
N TYR A 460 -42.32 11.66 51.06
CA TYR A 460 -42.77 12.94 50.51
C TYR A 460 -43.21 13.88 51.65
N CYS A 461 -42.54 15.04 51.73
CA CYS A 461 -42.92 16.20 52.54
C CYS A 461 -43.19 17.35 51.57
N GLY A 462 -44.46 17.56 51.19
CA GLY A 462 -44.87 18.59 50.23
C GLY A 462 -46.36 18.91 50.35
N ASP A 463 -46.75 20.10 49.88
CA ASP A 463 -48.13 20.61 49.85
C ASP A 463 -48.95 20.48 51.17
N GLY A 464 -48.26 20.39 52.31
CA GLY A 464 -48.84 20.42 53.66
C GLY A 464 -49.19 19.06 54.28
N TYR A 465 -48.88 17.93 53.63
CA TYR A 465 -49.21 16.59 54.13
C TYR A 465 -48.00 15.64 54.10
N CYS A 466 -48.00 14.66 55.01
CA CYS A 466 -47.00 13.58 55.09
C CYS A 466 -47.68 12.24 54.77
N ASP A 467 -46.96 11.33 54.10
CA ASP A 467 -47.53 10.13 53.44
C ASP A 467 -47.92 8.95 54.38
N THR A 468 -48.51 9.26 55.54
CA THR A 468 -49.15 8.29 56.45
C THR A 468 -50.59 8.66 56.83
N GLY A 469 -51.12 9.79 56.34
CA GLY A 469 -52.53 10.14 56.46
C GLY A 469 -52.97 10.80 57.78
N GLU A 470 -52.04 11.17 58.66
CA GLU A 470 -52.31 11.93 59.89
C GLU A 470 -51.64 13.32 59.91
N THR A 471 -51.95 14.14 60.91
CA THR A 471 -51.64 15.58 60.93
C THR A 471 -50.17 15.90 61.24
N TYR A 472 -49.71 17.04 60.70
CA TYR A 472 -48.31 17.55 60.71
C TYR A 472 -47.54 17.44 62.06
N SER A 473 -48.24 17.38 63.19
CA SER A 473 -47.68 17.11 64.52
C SER A 473 -46.95 15.75 64.69
N SER A 474 -47.02 14.83 63.73
CA SER A 474 -46.40 13.50 63.79
C SER A 474 -45.25 13.25 62.81
N CYS A 475 -44.87 14.21 61.95
CA CYS A 475 -43.78 14.04 60.99
C CYS A 475 -42.40 14.20 61.66
N SER A 476 -41.33 13.67 61.05
CA SER A 476 -39.97 13.78 61.61
C SER A 476 -39.48 15.23 61.65
N LYS A 477 -38.48 15.51 62.49
CA LYS A 477 -37.88 16.85 62.65
C LYS A 477 -37.07 17.32 61.44
N ASP A 478 -36.88 16.47 60.44
CA ASP A 478 -35.91 16.64 59.37
C ASP A 478 -36.52 17.20 58.06
N CYS A 479 -37.84 17.46 58.03
CA CYS A 479 -38.48 18.17 56.92
C CYS A 479 -38.38 19.70 57.10
N GLU A 480 -37.24 20.28 56.71
CA GLU A 480 -37.14 21.73 56.45
C GLU A 480 -37.73 22.08 55.07
N ALA A 481 -38.32 23.27 54.94
CA ALA A 481 -38.84 23.77 53.67
C ALA A 481 -37.71 24.41 52.83
N PRO A 482 -37.71 24.25 51.49
CA PRO A 482 -36.68 24.84 50.63
C PRO A 482 -36.75 26.38 50.63
N LYS A 483 -35.57 27.01 50.47
CA LYS A 483 -35.41 28.47 50.37
C LYS A 483 -35.45 28.94 48.92
N ARG A 484 -35.61 30.26 48.75
CA ARG A 484 -35.74 30.95 47.47
C ARG A 484 -34.39 31.48 46.98
N SER A 485 -34.22 31.41 45.67
CA SER A 485 -33.02 31.83 44.94
C SER A 485 -33.00 33.34 44.67
N ASN A 486 -31.85 33.86 44.23
CA ASN A 486 -31.70 35.29 43.93
C ASN A 486 -32.63 35.74 42.79
N SER A 487 -33.20 36.94 42.93
CA SER A 487 -34.24 37.55 42.08
C SER A 487 -35.67 37.02 42.29
N GLU A 488 -35.91 36.02 43.14
CA GLU A 488 -37.26 35.60 43.52
C GLU A 488 -37.89 36.50 44.60
N ILE A 489 -39.22 36.53 44.66
CA ILE A 489 -39.97 37.35 45.63
C ILE A 489 -39.87 36.73 47.03
N CYS A 490 -39.56 37.56 48.03
CA CYS A 490 -39.44 37.21 49.44
C CYS A 490 -40.28 38.12 50.35
N SER A 491 -40.52 37.66 51.57
CA SER A 491 -41.22 38.37 52.65
C SER A 491 -40.34 38.55 53.89
N SER A 492 -39.28 37.73 54.03
CA SER A 492 -38.25 37.86 55.05
C SER A 492 -36.87 37.48 54.52
N ASN A 493 -35.79 37.91 55.19
CA ASN A 493 -34.42 37.48 54.88
C ASN A 493 -34.27 35.95 54.90
N SER A 494 -34.90 35.29 55.88
CA SER A 494 -34.84 33.83 56.06
C SER A 494 -35.48 33.02 54.94
N ASP A 495 -36.30 33.65 54.09
CA ASP A 495 -36.90 33.02 52.91
C ASP A 495 -35.86 32.77 51.81
N CYS A 496 -34.75 33.52 51.81
CA CYS A 496 -33.73 33.52 50.76
C CYS A 496 -32.53 32.63 51.10
N GLU A 497 -31.95 31.97 50.10
CA GLU A 497 -30.68 31.24 50.24
C GLU A 497 -29.52 32.17 50.64
N SER A 498 -29.47 33.37 50.06
CA SER A 498 -28.52 34.43 50.42
C SER A 498 -28.76 35.04 51.81
N ASN A 499 -29.86 34.67 52.47
CA ASN A 499 -30.35 35.25 53.71
C ASN A 499 -30.55 36.79 53.66
N ARG A 500 -30.78 37.35 52.45
CA ARG A 500 -30.89 38.80 52.18
C ARG A 500 -32.07 39.10 51.26
N CYS A 501 -33.13 39.69 51.82
CA CYS A 501 -34.34 40.12 51.13
C CYS A 501 -34.38 41.66 51.08
N VAL A 502 -34.33 42.25 49.88
CA VAL A 502 -34.32 43.72 49.68
C VAL A 502 -35.42 44.09 48.69
N HIS A 503 -36.28 45.04 49.07
CA HIS A 503 -37.50 45.40 48.33
C HIS A 503 -38.36 44.19 47.92
N ASN A 504 -38.54 43.24 48.85
CA ASN A 504 -39.25 41.97 48.66
C ASN A 504 -38.65 41.06 47.56
N ILE A 505 -37.36 41.20 47.22
CA ILE A 505 -36.64 40.33 46.28
C ILE A 505 -35.35 39.80 46.93
N CYS A 506 -35.05 38.51 46.77
CA CYS A 506 -33.81 37.91 47.25
C CYS A 506 -32.59 38.45 46.46
N ARG A 507 -31.53 38.88 47.15
CA ARG A 507 -30.33 39.49 46.51
C ARG A 507 -29.03 38.85 46.98
N PRO A 508 -27.95 38.87 46.17
CA PRO A 508 -26.63 38.38 46.56
C PRO A 508 -26.04 39.08 47.80
N THR A 509 -24.98 38.50 48.38
CA THR A 509 -24.31 39.03 49.59
C THR A 509 -23.49 40.29 49.36
N ASP A 510 -22.97 40.49 48.15
CA ASP A 510 -22.11 41.63 47.80
C ASP A 510 -22.94 42.88 47.41
N PRO A 511 -22.34 44.10 47.40
CA PRO A 511 -23.04 45.32 47.02
C PRO A 511 -23.41 45.32 45.54
N TYR A 512 -24.65 45.67 45.21
CA TYR A 512 -25.12 45.77 43.83
C TYR A 512 -25.46 47.23 43.48
N CYS A 513 -24.80 47.76 42.45
CA CYS A 513 -25.09 49.07 41.87
C CYS A 513 -25.55 48.88 40.42
N GLY A 514 -26.82 49.18 40.14
CA GLY A 514 -27.43 49.06 38.82
C GLY A 514 -28.89 49.52 38.86
N ASP A 515 -29.36 50.11 37.76
CA ASP A 515 -30.70 50.72 37.61
C ASP A 515 -30.98 51.86 38.63
N ASP A 516 -30.16 52.91 38.59
CA ASP A 516 -30.33 54.23 39.24
C ASP A 516 -30.46 54.28 40.78
N TYR A 517 -30.22 53.17 41.51
CA TYR A 517 -30.21 53.15 42.98
C TYR A 517 -28.91 52.55 43.58
N CYS A 518 -28.44 53.13 44.68
CA CYS A 518 -27.31 52.66 45.48
C CYS A 518 -27.82 52.04 46.81
N ASP A 519 -27.13 51.03 47.34
CA ASP A 519 -27.59 50.01 48.32
C ASP A 519 -27.86 50.53 49.77
N THR A 520 -28.10 51.83 49.94
CA THR A 520 -28.38 52.49 51.24
C THR A 520 -29.62 53.41 51.25
N GLY A 521 -30.25 53.67 50.10
CA GLY A 521 -31.53 54.40 50.04
C GLY A 521 -31.46 55.93 50.04
N GLU A 522 -30.32 56.52 49.67
CA GLU A 522 -30.17 57.96 49.39
C GLU A 522 -29.57 58.19 47.99
N ASP A 523 -29.59 59.44 47.50
CA ASP A 523 -29.38 59.79 46.09
C ASP A 523 -27.96 59.50 45.53
N TYR A 524 -27.92 59.25 44.22
CA TYR A 524 -26.80 58.68 43.45
C TYR A 524 -25.45 59.44 43.55
N ASP A 525 -25.45 60.75 43.79
CA ASP A 525 -24.25 61.59 43.92
C ASP A 525 -23.38 61.27 45.16
N SER A 526 -23.79 60.29 45.98
CA SER A 526 -23.21 60.00 47.30
C SER A 526 -22.23 58.81 47.33
N CYS A 527 -22.19 57.96 46.29
CA CYS A 527 -21.45 56.69 46.36
C CYS A 527 -19.95 56.82 45.99
N PRO A 528 -19.01 56.13 46.68
CA PRO A 528 -17.57 56.43 46.61
C PRO A 528 -16.88 56.19 45.26
N SER A 529 -15.80 56.95 45.03
CA SER A 529 -15.08 57.08 43.74
C SER A 529 -14.30 55.85 43.24
N ASP A 530 -14.36 54.71 43.93
CA ASP A 530 -13.52 53.55 43.63
C ASP A 530 -14.11 52.64 42.53
N CYS A 531 -15.31 52.96 42.02
CA CYS A 531 -15.89 52.34 40.82
C CYS A 531 -15.22 52.89 39.53
N SER A 532 -13.97 52.48 39.29
CA SER A 532 -13.25 52.78 38.04
C SER A 532 -13.18 51.56 37.12
N SER A 533 -13.36 51.80 35.82
CA SER A 533 -13.48 50.78 34.78
C SER A 533 -12.15 50.40 34.13
N GLU A 534 -11.88 49.11 33.96
CA GLU A 534 -11.32 48.45 32.76
C GLU A 534 -11.02 46.95 33.08
N VAL A 535 -10.80 46.11 32.05
CA VAL A 535 -10.61 44.63 32.10
C VAL A 535 -11.93 43.85 32.41
N ALA A 536 -12.38 42.86 31.64
CA ALA A 536 -11.96 42.36 30.31
C ALA A 536 -13.12 41.63 29.57
N GLU A 537 -12.79 41.09 28.40
CA GLU A 537 -13.62 40.44 27.38
C GLU A 537 -14.16 39.03 27.74
N GLU A 538 -14.87 38.43 26.76
CA GLU A 538 -15.37 37.04 26.64
C GLU A 538 -16.77 36.67 27.20
N MET A 539 -17.36 35.66 26.54
CA MET A 539 -18.66 34.98 26.77
C MET A 539 -19.93 35.87 26.66
N HIS A 540 -20.42 36.14 25.45
CA HIS A 540 -21.39 35.34 24.67
C HIS A 540 -22.80 35.12 25.27
N ASP A 541 -23.77 35.72 24.57
CA ASP A 541 -25.04 35.14 24.10
C ASP A 541 -25.74 34.02 24.89
N THR A 542 -27.02 34.27 25.22
CA THR A 542 -28.09 33.60 24.44
C THR A 542 -29.44 34.33 24.46
N VAL A 543 -30.18 34.17 23.36
CA VAL A 543 -31.64 34.40 23.15
C VAL A 543 -32.25 35.71 23.68
N LYS A 544 -32.52 36.62 22.74
CA LYS A 544 -33.70 37.52 22.81
C LYS A 544 -34.74 37.07 21.78
N THR A 545 -36.01 37.11 22.18
CA THR A 545 -37.22 37.19 21.33
C THR A 545 -37.52 35.99 20.38
N THR A 546 -38.77 35.57 20.16
CA THR A 546 -40.09 36.07 20.64
C THR A 546 -41.13 34.95 20.62
N CYS A 547 -42.10 35.01 21.53
CA CYS A 547 -43.45 34.48 21.28
C CYS A 547 -44.40 35.63 20.92
N SER A 548 -45.39 35.37 20.08
CA SER A 548 -46.56 36.25 19.89
C SER A 548 -47.79 35.44 19.44
N SER A 549 -48.77 35.37 20.33
CA SER A 549 -50.20 35.64 20.13
C SER A 549 -50.72 35.91 18.69
N ASP A 550 -51.94 35.55 18.30
CA ASP A 550 -53.04 34.80 18.96
C ASP A 550 -54.00 34.27 17.86
N ALA A 551 -54.83 33.25 18.17
CA ALA A 551 -56.25 33.18 17.76
C ALA A 551 -56.96 31.88 18.23
N ASP A 552 -58.07 32.09 18.94
CA ASP A 552 -59.32 31.32 18.92
C ASP A 552 -59.32 29.79 19.13
N CYS A 553 -59.79 29.40 20.33
CA CYS A 553 -60.56 28.17 20.52
C CYS A 553 -62.07 28.53 20.55
N GLU A 554 -62.92 27.76 19.87
CA GLU A 554 -64.36 27.71 20.15
C GLU A 554 -64.77 26.29 20.57
N ASP A 555 -65.70 26.24 21.51
CA ASP A 555 -66.52 25.14 22.05
C ASP A 555 -66.21 23.67 21.64
N GLY A 556 -66.01 22.84 22.66
CA GLY A 556 -65.86 21.39 22.51
C GLY A 556 -67.16 20.59 22.67
N GLU A 557 -67.20 19.38 22.11
CA GLU A 557 -68.19 18.36 22.46
C GLU A 557 -67.56 16.95 22.41
N VAL A 558 -68.17 15.97 23.08
CA VAL A 558 -67.58 14.65 23.36
C VAL A 558 -68.14 13.56 22.44
N CYS A 559 -67.26 12.81 21.77
CA CYS A 559 -67.48 11.43 21.31
C CYS A 559 -66.13 10.68 21.40
N ARG A 560 -65.89 9.85 22.42
CA ARG A 560 -66.40 8.48 22.66
C ARG A 560 -65.77 7.40 21.76
N ASP A 561 -65.41 6.31 22.42
CA ASP A 561 -64.87 5.07 21.89
C ASP A 561 -65.84 4.35 20.94
N ILE A 562 -65.29 3.44 20.14
CA ILE A 562 -65.83 2.08 19.97
C ILE A 562 -64.72 1.15 19.44
N GLU A 563 -64.72 -0.08 19.95
CA GLU A 563 -63.78 -1.16 19.61
C GLU A 563 -64.03 -1.72 18.19
N CYS A 564 -63.09 -2.51 17.64
CA CYS A 564 -63.35 -3.94 17.31
C CYS A 564 -62.23 -4.62 16.50
N ILE A 565 -61.81 -5.81 16.96
CA ILE A 565 -61.62 -7.10 16.21
C ILE A 565 -60.73 -7.08 14.93
N GLY A 566 -59.74 -7.96 14.73
CA GLY A 566 -59.19 -9.03 15.60
C GLY A 566 -58.68 -10.26 14.80
N GLU A 567 -57.58 -10.89 15.27
CA GLU A 567 -57.16 -12.30 15.05
C GLU A 567 -56.85 -12.84 13.61
N PRO A 568 -56.16 -14.01 13.44
CA PRO A 568 -55.10 -14.61 14.27
C PRO A 568 -53.89 -15.22 13.50
N PHE A 569 -52.82 -15.54 14.26
CA PHE A 569 -51.81 -16.62 14.11
C PHE A 569 -51.64 -17.42 12.80
N TYR A 570 -50.37 -17.65 12.43
CA TYR A 570 -49.79 -19.02 12.39
C TYR A 570 -48.26 -19.05 12.54
N GLN A 571 -47.73 -20.02 13.29
CA GLN A 571 -46.30 -20.38 13.41
C GLN A 571 -46.12 -21.90 13.17
N PRO A 572 -44.90 -22.33 12.83
CA PRO A 572 -44.38 -23.61 13.32
C PRO A 572 -43.06 -23.45 14.10
N ILE A 573 -42.82 -24.34 15.08
CA ILE A 573 -41.72 -24.28 16.06
C ILE A 573 -40.73 -25.43 15.83
N MET A 574 -39.42 -25.14 15.96
CA MET A 574 -38.23 -26.00 16.24
C MET A 574 -37.01 -25.55 15.40
N PRO A 575 -35.74 -25.68 15.89
CA PRO A 575 -35.24 -26.77 16.74
C PRO A 575 -34.27 -26.38 17.88
N TYR A 576 -34.61 -26.74 19.13
CA TYR A 576 -33.71 -26.55 20.29
C TYR A 576 -32.85 -27.77 20.70
N ILE A 577 -33.01 -28.91 20.01
CA ILE A 577 -32.43 -30.20 20.45
C ILE A 577 -30.90 -30.30 20.21
N ASN A 578 -30.36 -29.60 19.20
CA ASN A 578 -28.94 -29.75 18.82
C ASN A 578 -27.95 -29.11 19.81
N TYR A 579 -28.33 -28.04 20.52
CA TYR A 579 -27.42 -27.32 21.41
C TYR A 579 -27.00 -28.15 22.64
N ILE A 580 -27.91 -28.95 23.20
CA ILE A 580 -27.64 -29.79 24.37
C ILE A 580 -26.62 -30.89 24.02
N ALA A 581 -26.70 -31.46 22.81
CA ALA A 581 -25.74 -32.44 22.33
C ALA A 581 -24.32 -31.86 22.16
N ALA A 582 -24.20 -30.66 21.57
CA ALA A 582 -22.91 -29.98 21.42
C ALA A 582 -22.25 -29.66 22.76
N PHE A 583 -23.03 -29.19 23.75
CA PHE A 583 -22.52 -28.80 25.07
C PHE A 583 -21.90 -29.98 25.84
N LEU A 584 -22.52 -31.17 25.75
CA LEU A 584 -22.00 -32.39 26.38
C LEU A 584 -20.67 -32.86 25.77
N VAL A 585 -20.49 -32.72 24.45
CA VAL A 585 -19.23 -33.06 23.77
C VAL A 585 -18.09 -32.13 24.22
N ILE A 586 -18.37 -30.84 24.36
CA ILE A 586 -17.38 -29.84 24.82
C ILE A 586 -16.91 -30.16 26.24
N ILE A 587 -17.81 -30.53 27.16
CA ILE A 587 -17.45 -30.92 28.53
C ILE A 587 -16.52 -32.16 28.54
N VAL A 588 -16.80 -33.18 27.73
CA VAL A 588 -15.95 -34.38 27.62
C VAL A 588 -14.55 -34.04 27.08
N LEU A 589 -14.46 -33.13 26.11
CA LEU A 589 -13.17 -32.66 25.57
C LEU A 589 -12.36 -31.86 26.61
N ILE A 590 -13.00 -30.97 27.36
CA ILE A 590 -12.33 -30.18 28.42
C ILE A 590 -11.79 -31.10 29.53
N VAL A 591 -12.56 -32.09 29.99
CA VAL A 591 -12.11 -33.07 30.99
C VAL A 591 -10.95 -33.91 30.46
N SER A 592 -11.01 -34.32 29.19
CA SER A 592 -9.92 -35.06 28.51
C SER A 592 -8.63 -34.24 28.45
N LEU A 593 -8.72 -32.95 28.08
CA LEU A 593 -7.58 -32.04 28.00
C LEU A 593 -6.96 -31.80 29.38
N TRP A 594 -7.78 -31.66 30.43
CA TRP A 594 -7.30 -31.49 31.82
C TRP A 594 -6.51 -32.70 32.33
N ILE A 595 -6.92 -33.92 31.95
CA ILE A 595 -6.18 -35.16 32.27
C ILE A 595 -4.81 -35.18 31.57
N VAL A 596 -4.72 -34.72 30.33
CA VAL A 596 -3.44 -34.60 29.60
C VAL A 596 -2.52 -33.56 30.25
N VAL A 597 -3.02 -32.36 30.57
CA VAL A 597 -2.24 -31.32 31.25
C VAL A 597 -1.74 -31.78 32.63
N LYS A 598 -2.54 -32.58 33.37
CA LYS A 598 -2.10 -33.17 34.64
C LYS A 598 -0.94 -34.16 34.53
N LYS A 599 -0.69 -34.76 33.35
CA LYS A 599 0.46 -35.67 33.11
C LYS A 599 1.78 -34.97 32.82
N LEU A 600 1.81 -33.63 32.71
CA LEU A 600 3.01 -32.86 32.31
C LEU A 600 3.62 -32.00 33.43
N ARG A 601 3.49 -32.43 34.68
CA ARG A 601 4.25 -31.98 35.86
C ARG A 601 4.58 -33.23 36.68
N LYS A 602 5.78 -33.47 37.23
CA LYS A 602 6.95 -32.62 37.58
C LYS A 602 8.22 -33.53 37.57
N PRO A 603 9.48 -33.04 37.70
CA PRO A 603 9.96 -32.24 38.83
C PRO A 603 10.74 -30.97 38.44
N LYS A 604 11.24 -30.26 39.47
CA LYS A 604 12.27 -29.22 39.34
C LYS A 604 13.68 -29.85 39.38
N ASP A 605 14.68 -28.98 39.33
CA ASP A 605 16.09 -29.18 39.72
C ASP A 605 17.05 -29.62 38.61
N ALA A 606 17.52 -28.62 37.86
CA ALA A 606 18.75 -28.63 37.08
C ALA A 606 19.45 -27.25 37.26
N PRO A 607 20.79 -27.19 37.40
CA PRO A 607 21.49 -25.95 37.76
C PRO A 607 21.72 -25.00 36.58
N GLU A 608 22.02 -23.74 36.89
CA GLU A 608 22.41 -22.72 35.91
C GLU A 608 23.74 -23.07 35.21
N PRO A 609 23.90 -22.74 33.91
CA PRO A 609 25.14 -22.98 33.19
C PRO A 609 26.22 -21.97 33.60
N THR A 610 27.18 -22.41 34.41
CA THR A 610 28.40 -21.64 34.69
C THR A 610 29.26 -21.47 33.44
N LEU A 611 29.96 -20.34 33.35
CA LEU A 611 30.92 -20.02 32.28
C LEU A 611 32.10 -21.00 32.27
N ALA A 612 31.97 -22.09 31.52
CA ALA A 612 33.05 -23.03 31.29
C ALA A 612 34.12 -22.42 30.38
N THR A 613 35.33 -22.25 30.91
CA THR A 613 36.50 -21.79 30.16
C THR A 613 36.85 -22.80 29.06
N ILE A 614 36.57 -22.47 27.80
CA ILE A 614 37.03 -23.26 26.65
C ILE A 614 38.55 -23.09 26.52
N GLU A 615 39.30 -24.15 26.80
CA GLU A 615 40.74 -24.17 26.59
C GLU A 615 41.08 -23.96 25.11
N LYS A 616 41.83 -22.89 24.82
CA LYS A 616 42.35 -22.63 23.48
C LYS A 616 43.46 -23.63 23.14
N LYS A 617 43.13 -24.71 22.43
CA LYS A 617 44.15 -25.45 21.67
C LYS A 617 44.72 -24.52 20.58
N PRO A 618 46.04 -24.39 20.46
CA PRO A 618 46.64 -23.59 19.41
C PRO A 618 46.45 -24.30 18.06
N ILE A 619 45.78 -23.65 17.12
CA ILE A 619 45.71 -24.09 15.72
C ILE A 619 46.91 -23.49 14.98
N SER A 620 47.59 -24.32 14.19
CA SER A 620 48.89 -24.03 13.56
C SER A 620 48.81 -22.92 12.50
N THR A 621 49.82 -22.05 12.47
CA THR A 621 49.97 -20.92 11.54
C THR A 621 50.45 -21.31 10.14
N GLU A 622 50.07 -22.48 9.63
CA GLU A 622 50.45 -22.96 8.28
C GLU A 622 49.20 -23.18 7.41
N LYS A 623 49.08 -22.45 6.29
CA LYS A 623 47.97 -22.56 5.33
C LYS A 623 47.94 -23.94 4.64
N PRO A 624 46.86 -24.74 4.75
CA PRO A 624 46.77 -26.05 4.07
C PRO A 624 46.35 -25.98 2.58
N LEU A 625 46.66 -24.88 1.88
CA LEU A 625 46.16 -24.58 0.53
C LEU A 625 46.81 -25.38 -0.64
N SER A 626 47.70 -26.33 -0.35
CA SER A 626 48.64 -26.91 -1.32
C SER A 626 48.31 -28.32 -1.84
N LYS A 627 47.23 -28.98 -1.38
CA LYS A 627 46.94 -30.39 -1.70
C LYS A 627 45.82 -30.67 -2.71
N ALA A 628 44.84 -29.78 -2.87
CA ALA A 628 43.71 -30.01 -3.77
C ALA A 628 44.14 -29.97 -5.25
N LYS A 629 43.91 -31.06 -5.99
CA LYS A 629 44.33 -31.23 -7.39
C LYS A 629 43.24 -31.91 -8.21
N GLY A 630 42.70 -31.18 -9.18
CA GLY A 630 41.72 -31.64 -10.14
C GLY A 630 41.22 -30.47 -10.98
N LYS A 631 40.29 -30.74 -11.89
CA LYS A 631 39.57 -29.68 -12.62
C LYS A 631 38.29 -29.28 -11.89
N ILE A 632 37.64 -28.21 -12.35
CA ILE A 632 36.27 -27.87 -11.95
C ILE A 632 35.36 -28.28 -13.12
N PHE A 633 34.38 -29.17 -12.90
CA PHE A 633 33.48 -29.62 -13.96
C PHE A 633 32.12 -30.13 -13.44
N CYS A 634 31.14 -30.17 -14.34
CA CYS A 634 29.99 -31.07 -14.23
C CYS A 634 29.80 -31.90 -15.51
N ARG A 635 29.16 -33.06 -15.40
CA ARG A 635 28.87 -33.97 -16.53
C ARG A 635 27.44 -34.47 -16.45
N ASN A 636 26.72 -34.32 -17.56
CA ASN A 636 25.34 -34.78 -17.78
C ASN A 636 24.39 -34.37 -16.65
N LEU A 637 24.59 -33.16 -16.13
CA LEU A 637 23.92 -32.62 -14.95
C LEU A 637 22.43 -32.40 -15.25
N LEU A 638 21.58 -33.12 -14.52
CA LEU A 638 20.13 -33.07 -14.63
C LEU A 638 19.53 -32.59 -13.31
N LYS A 639 18.59 -31.64 -13.39
CA LYS A 639 17.85 -31.15 -12.21
C LYS A 639 16.41 -30.82 -12.57
N SER A 640 15.50 -31.30 -11.75
CA SER A 640 14.05 -31.22 -11.95
C SER A 640 13.36 -30.75 -10.67
N TYR A 641 12.26 -30.03 -10.82
CA TYR A 641 11.36 -29.65 -9.74
C TYR A 641 9.93 -29.98 -10.13
N LYS A 642 9.25 -30.82 -9.34
CA LYS A 642 7.97 -31.43 -9.71
C LYS A 642 8.10 -32.10 -11.09
N ASN A 643 7.41 -31.60 -12.12
CA ASN A 643 7.48 -32.12 -13.50
C ASN A 643 8.42 -31.30 -14.43
N THR A 644 9.02 -30.21 -13.95
CA THR A 644 9.81 -29.28 -14.78
C THR A 644 11.30 -29.60 -14.69
N LYS A 645 11.92 -29.96 -15.82
CA LYS A 645 13.39 -30.12 -15.94
C LYS A 645 14.04 -28.75 -16.14
N VAL A 646 14.73 -28.26 -15.11
CA VAL A 646 15.41 -26.94 -15.08
C VAL A 646 16.85 -27.05 -15.57
N LEU A 647 17.54 -28.16 -15.33
CA LEU A 647 18.81 -28.50 -16.01
C LEU A 647 18.63 -29.78 -16.83
N LYS A 648 19.14 -29.77 -18.06
CA LYS A 648 18.91 -30.79 -19.10
C LYS A 648 20.24 -31.33 -19.64
N SER A 649 20.90 -32.15 -18.82
CA SER A 649 22.16 -32.83 -19.15
C SER A 649 23.33 -31.87 -19.44
N VAL A 650 23.49 -30.83 -18.60
CA VAL A 650 24.57 -29.86 -18.74
C VAL A 650 25.92 -30.53 -18.47
N SER A 651 26.87 -30.35 -19.39
CA SER A 651 28.24 -30.83 -19.28
C SER A 651 29.19 -29.66 -19.56
N VAL A 652 30.04 -29.31 -18.59
CA VAL A 652 30.99 -28.20 -18.75
C VAL A 652 32.21 -28.36 -17.86
N GLU A 653 33.36 -27.88 -18.34
CA GLU A 653 34.65 -27.89 -17.66
C GLU A 653 35.21 -26.46 -17.61
N PHE A 654 35.76 -26.07 -16.46
CA PHE A 654 36.41 -24.80 -16.20
C PHE A 654 37.88 -25.05 -15.84
N GLU A 655 38.78 -24.25 -16.42
CA GLU A 655 40.21 -24.23 -16.12
C GLU A 655 40.50 -23.28 -14.96
N GLU A 656 41.56 -23.56 -14.20
CA GLU A 656 41.97 -22.69 -13.09
C GLU A 656 42.61 -21.40 -13.59
N GLY A 657 42.31 -20.29 -12.91
CA GLY A 657 42.89 -18.96 -13.21
C GLY A 657 42.23 -18.20 -14.36
N LYS A 658 41.16 -18.74 -14.96
CA LYS A 658 40.30 -18.03 -15.94
C LYS A 658 39.07 -17.39 -15.28
N ILE A 659 38.46 -16.43 -15.99
CA ILE A 659 37.19 -15.81 -15.64
C ILE A 659 36.09 -16.17 -16.67
N TYR A 660 34.94 -16.60 -16.16
CA TYR A 660 33.82 -17.18 -16.92
C TYR A 660 32.49 -16.49 -16.62
N GLY A 661 31.79 -16.08 -17.68
CA GLY A 661 30.43 -15.55 -17.61
C GLY A 661 29.39 -16.58 -18.06
N ILE A 662 28.34 -16.79 -17.26
CA ILE A 662 27.20 -17.65 -17.56
C ILE A 662 26.01 -16.77 -17.90
N VAL A 663 25.64 -16.73 -19.19
CA VAL A 663 24.56 -15.88 -19.70
C VAL A 663 23.41 -16.71 -20.27
N GLY A 664 22.20 -16.20 -20.14
CA GLY A 664 20.98 -16.87 -20.58
C GLY A 664 19.73 -16.14 -20.09
N PRO A 665 18.55 -16.39 -20.70
CA PRO A 665 17.29 -15.78 -20.28
C PRO A 665 16.93 -16.14 -18.83
N SER A 666 15.99 -15.42 -18.23
CA SER A 666 15.47 -15.76 -16.91
C SER A 666 14.86 -17.16 -16.88
N GLY A 667 14.99 -17.84 -15.75
CA GLY A 667 14.57 -19.24 -15.59
C GLY A 667 15.36 -20.27 -16.41
N CYS A 668 16.34 -19.89 -17.25
CA CYS A 668 17.05 -20.85 -18.12
C CYS A 668 17.99 -21.83 -17.38
N GLY A 669 18.19 -21.65 -16.07
CA GLY A 669 18.95 -22.56 -15.20
C GLY A 669 20.25 -22.00 -14.61
N LYS A 670 20.62 -20.72 -14.88
CA LYS A 670 21.89 -20.09 -14.45
C LYS A 670 22.25 -20.40 -12.98
N SER A 671 21.43 -19.92 -12.04
CA SER A 671 21.59 -20.13 -10.59
C SER A 671 21.69 -21.60 -10.22
N ARG A 672 20.80 -22.44 -10.77
CA ARG A 672 20.72 -23.85 -10.41
C ARG A 672 21.97 -24.63 -10.85
N LEU A 673 22.66 -24.20 -11.92
CA LEU A 673 23.97 -24.72 -12.30
C LEU A 673 25.04 -24.32 -11.26
N VAL A 674 25.10 -23.04 -10.88
CA VAL A 674 26.03 -22.51 -9.86
C VAL A 674 25.85 -23.21 -8.51
N GLU A 675 24.60 -23.33 -8.04
CA GLU A 675 24.23 -24.00 -6.79
C GLU A 675 24.54 -25.51 -6.79
N CYS A 676 24.47 -26.17 -7.95
CA CYS A 676 24.91 -27.56 -8.09
C CYS A 676 26.44 -27.70 -8.07
N LEU A 677 27.19 -26.74 -8.65
CA LEU A 677 28.66 -26.74 -8.61
C LEU A 677 29.22 -26.63 -7.18
N ILE A 678 28.51 -25.92 -6.29
CA ILE A 678 28.86 -25.79 -4.86
C ILE A 678 28.16 -26.80 -3.94
N GLY A 679 27.24 -27.62 -4.44
CA GLY A 679 26.46 -28.58 -3.65
C GLY A 679 25.39 -27.98 -2.73
N ARG A 680 25.01 -26.70 -2.88
CA ARG A 680 23.79 -26.15 -2.23
C ARG A 680 22.54 -26.87 -2.74
N ILE A 681 22.56 -27.36 -3.99
CA ILE A 681 21.52 -28.22 -4.57
C ILE A 681 22.15 -29.55 -4.99
N THR A 682 21.53 -30.66 -4.60
CA THR A 682 21.89 -31.99 -5.13
C THR A 682 21.23 -32.19 -6.49
N PRO A 683 21.99 -32.48 -7.58
CA PRO A 683 21.42 -32.82 -8.88
C PRO A 683 20.73 -34.18 -8.86
N ASP A 684 19.76 -34.39 -9.75
CA ASP A 684 19.01 -35.65 -9.84
C ASP A 684 19.88 -36.76 -10.45
N SER A 685 20.77 -36.40 -11.37
CA SER A 685 21.84 -37.26 -11.87
C SER A 685 22.96 -36.43 -12.52
N GLY A 686 24.07 -37.09 -12.81
CA GLY A 686 25.30 -36.48 -13.31
C GLY A 686 26.37 -36.34 -12.23
N ASP A 687 27.57 -35.97 -12.66
CA ASP A 687 28.73 -35.78 -11.81
C ASP A 687 29.04 -34.28 -11.64
N VAL A 688 29.53 -33.92 -10.47
CA VAL A 688 30.12 -32.61 -10.18
C VAL A 688 31.46 -32.85 -9.49
N SER A 689 32.50 -32.11 -9.89
CA SER A 689 33.76 -32.09 -9.15
C SER A 689 34.40 -30.72 -9.14
N VAL A 690 34.98 -30.35 -8.00
CA VAL A 690 35.74 -29.11 -7.80
C VAL A 690 37.10 -29.49 -7.21
N PHE A 691 38.17 -29.33 -7.99
CA PHE A 691 39.54 -29.72 -7.62
C PHE A 691 39.70 -31.20 -7.16
N GLY A 692 38.82 -32.09 -7.63
CA GLY A 692 38.81 -33.52 -7.29
C GLY A 692 37.82 -33.91 -6.18
N TYR A 693 37.17 -32.94 -5.53
CA TYR A 693 36.15 -33.15 -4.51
C TYR A 693 34.74 -33.20 -5.11
N ASP A 694 33.87 -34.08 -4.61
CA ASP A 694 32.44 -34.11 -4.97
C ASP A 694 31.65 -33.33 -3.90
N PRO A 695 30.97 -32.23 -4.24
CA PRO A 695 30.32 -31.37 -3.26
C PRO A 695 29.13 -32.02 -2.54
N ARG A 696 28.65 -33.19 -2.99
CA ARG A 696 27.64 -34.00 -2.29
C ARG A 696 28.19 -34.66 -1.01
N VAL A 697 29.51 -34.84 -0.90
CA VAL A 697 30.17 -35.58 0.20
C VAL A 697 31.39 -34.87 0.80
N ASN A 698 32.06 -33.99 0.05
CA ASN A 698 33.27 -33.27 0.46
C ASN A 698 32.99 -31.80 0.85
N MET A 699 31.84 -31.52 1.46
CA MET A 699 31.39 -30.14 1.73
C MET A 699 32.40 -29.34 2.58
N LYS A 700 33.21 -29.99 3.41
CA LYS A 700 34.30 -29.32 4.15
C LYS A 700 35.41 -28.85 3.20
N GLU A 701 35.94 -29.75 2.37
CA GLU A 701 37.04 -29.45 1.46
C GLU A 701 36.62 -28.45 0.36
N ILE A 702 35.35 -28.51 -0.08
CA ILE A 702 34.74 -27.48 -0.95
C ILE A 702 34.79 -26.11 -0.27
N ASN A 703 34.40 -26.01 1.01
CA ASN A 703 34.45 -24.77 1.77
C ASN A 703 35.88 -24.28 2.09
N GLU A 704 36.93 -25.08 1.84
CA GLU A 704 38.33 -24.64 1.94
C GLU A 704 38.87 -24.08 0.60
N VAL A 705 38.17 -24.28 -0.53
CA VAL A 705 38.63 -23.85 -1.87
C VAL A 705 37.66 -22.95 -2.65
N VAL A 706 36.37 -22.93 -2.28
CA VAL A 706 35.31 -22.14 -2.92
C VAL A 706 34.84 -20.99 -2.02
N GLY A 707 34.77 -19.79 -2.58
CA GLY A 707 33.90 -18.71 -2.08
C GLY A 707 32.63 -18.62 -2.93
N PHE A 708 31.48 -18.42 -2.30
CA PHE A 708 30.19 -18.31 -2.98
C PHE A 708 29.39 -17.07 -2.57
N VAL A 709 29.08 -16.22 -3.55
CA VAL A 709 28.22 -15.04 -3.38
C VAL A 709 26.83 -15.34 -3.97
N PRO A 710 25.76 -15.42 -3.16
CA PRO A 710 24.40 -15.60 -3.66
C PRO A 710 23.81 -14.30 -4.25
N GLN A 711 22.79 -14.45 -5.09
CA GLN A 711 21.99 -13.37 -5.67
C GLN A 711 21.45 -12.41 -4.59
N HIS A 712 21.01 -12.96 -3.45
CA HIS A 712 20.59 -12.23 -2.25
C HIS A 712 21.57 -12.53 -1.09
N PRO A 713 22.45 -11.58 -0.71
CA PRO A 713 23.42 -11.77 0.38
C PRO A 713 22.84 -12.05 1.77
N GLU A 714 23.31 -13.14 2.38
CA GLU A 714 23.07 -13.51 3.78
C GLU A 714 23.96 -12.67 4.73
N LEU A 715 23.54 -11.44 5.05
CA LEU A 715 24.23 -10.53 5.98
C LEU A 715 23.53 -10.46 7.36
N TYR A 716 24.24 -9.96 8.37
CA TYR A 716 23.66 -9.51 9.64
C TYR A 716 23.32 -7.99 9.53
N PRO A 717 22.06 -7.60 9.28
CA PRO A 717 21.70 -6.22 8.92
C PRO A 717 21.95 -5.20 10.05
N GLU A 718 21.74 -5.60 11.30
CA GLU A 718 21.90 -4.76 12.49
C GLU A 718 23.36 -4.63 12.98
N GLN A 719 24.32 -5.24 12.27
CA GLN A 719 25.74 -5.24 12.61
C GLN A 719 26.55 -4.39 11.64
N THR A 720 27.68 -3.84 12.07
CA THR A 720 28.57 -3.07 11.18
C THR A 720 29.22 -3.94 10.10
N VAL A 721 29.74 -3.30 9.04
CA VAL A 721 30.66 -3.91 8.06
C VAL A 721 31.77 -4.69 8.78
N TRP A 722 32.38 -4.10 9.81
CA TRP A 722 33.41 -4.74 10.62
C TRP A 722 32.91 -5.97 11.37
N GLN A 723 31.74 -5.89 12.01
CA GLN A 723 31.15 -7.01 12.76
C GLN A 723 30.75 -8.17 11.84
N ASN A 724 30.21 -7.88 10.64
CA ASN A 724 29.93 -8.90 9.62
C ASN A 724 31.21 -9.62 9.16
N MET A 725 32.28 -8.86 8.87
CA MET A 725 33.59 -9.41 8.53
C MET A 725 34.20 -10.22 9.68
N GLN A 726 34.12 -9.72 10.91
CA GLN A 726 34.60 -10.38 12.13
C GLN A 726 33.85 -11.70 12.37
N ASN A 727 32.53 -11.74 12.20
CA ASN A 727 31.74 -12.96 12.38
C ASN A 727 32.05 -14.03 11.33
N SER A 728 32.29 -13.64 10.06
CA SER A 728 32.81 -14.58 9.05
C SER A 728 34.22 -15.09 9.43
N ALA A 729 35.12 -14.22 9.86
CA ALA A 729 36.47 -14.62 10.27
C ALA A 729 36.51 -15.54 11.50
N ILE A 730 35.63 -15.31 12.48
CA ILE A 730 35.45 -16.19 13.66
C ILE A 730 34.89 -17.55 13.22
N LYS A 731 33.86 -17.57 12.37
CA LYS A 731 33.27 -18.80 11.78
C LYS A 731 34.32 -19.68 11.08
N TRP A 732 35.33 -19.07 10.45
CA TRP A 732 36.43 -19.76 9.76
C TRP A 732 37.72 -19.89 10.57
N GLY A 733 37.74 -19.46 11.84
CA GLY A 733 38.89 -19.63 12.75
C GLY A 733 40.15 -18.82 12.39
N ILE A 734 40.00 -17.67 11.73
CA ILE A 734 41.13 -16.85 11.27
C ILE A 734 41.80 -16.13 12.44
N ALA A 735 43.07 -16.45 12.71
CA ALA A 735 43.81 -15.93 13.86
C ALA A 735 44.14 -14.43 13.75
N ASP A 736 44.62 -13.96 12.60
CA ASP A 736 44.95 -12.55 12.33
C ASP A 736 43.80 -11.86 11.55
N PHE A 737 42.58 -11.98 12.08
CA PHE A 737 41.39 -11.48 11.37
C PHE A 737 41.40 -9.96 11.21
N GLU A 738 41.97 -9.19 12.15
CA GLU A 738 41.95 -7.74 12.07
C GLU A 738 42.73 -7.23 10.85
N LYS A 739 43.92 -7.79 10.60
CA LYS A 739 44.71 -7.47 9.42
C LYS A 739 44.02 -7.95 8.14
N VAL A 740 43.60 -9.23 8.11
CA VAL A 740 42.99 -9.86 6.94
C VAL A 740 41.71 -9.11 6.50
N CYS A 741 40.80 -8.83 7.44
CA CYS A 741 39.58 -8.09 7.14
C CYS A 741 39.88 -6.64 6.72
N SER A 742 40.88 -5.98 7.30
CA SER A 742 41.29 -4.62 6.91
C SER A 742 41.90 -4.56 5.50
N GLU A 743 42.66 -5.58 5.09
CA GLU A 743 43.23 -5.69 3.74
C GLU A 743 42.13 -6.00 2.71
N ILE A 744 41.18 -6.87 3.05
CA ILE A 744 40.05 -7.22 2.17
C ILE A 744 39.09 -6.03 1.98
N LEU A 745 38.70 -5.31 3.05
CA LEU A 745 37.82 -4.15 2.94
C LEU A 745 38.41 -3.03 2.07
N LYS A 746 39.74 -2.88 2.05
CA LYS A 746 40.44 -1.99 1.10
C LYS A 746 40.33 -2.52 -0.33
N SER A 747 40.49 -3.83 -0.54
CA SER A 747 40.41 -4.45 -1.88
C SER A 747 39.03 -4.40 -2.54
N VAL A 748 37.96 -4.19 -1.76
CA VAL A 748 36.58 -4.07 -2.26
C VAL A 748 35.99 -2.64 -2.18
N ASP A 749 36.80 -1.61 -1.91
CA ASP A 749 36.33 -0.21 -1.80
C ASP A 749 35.26 -0.01 -0.70
N LEU A 750 35.48 -0.63 0.48
CA LEU A 750 34.63 -0.52 1.69
C LEU A 750 35.37 -0.13 2.97
N ALA A 751 36.68 0.18 2.91
CA ALA A 751 37.48 0.52 4.09
C ALA A 751 36.88 1.70 4.90
N ASP A 752 36.46 2.76 4.20
CA ASP A 752 35.88 3.97 4.82
C ASP A 752 34.42 3.77 5.29
N ARG A 753 33.88 2.56 5.13
CA ARG A 753 32.55 2.14 5.61
C ARG A 753 32.62 1.08 6.71
N ARG A 754 33.82 0.77 7.23
CA ARG A 754 34.10 -0.22 8.29
C ARG A 754 33.07 -0.22 9.44
N ASP A 755 32.72 0.96 9.94
CA ASP A 755 31.90 1.11 11.15
C ASP A 755 30.43 1.46 10.83
N VAL A 756 30.03 1.40 9.56
CA VAL A 756 28.64 1.60 9.11
C VAL A 756 27.84 0.30 9.30
N VAL A 757 26.63 0.41 9.84
CA VAL A 757 25.66 -0.69 10.01
C VAL A 757 25.22 -1.24 8.65
N ALA A 758 25.20 -2.56 8.48
CA ALA A 758 25.06 -3.22 7.17
C ALA A 758 23.74 -2.90 6.44
N LYS A 759 22.64 -2.67 7.17
CA LYS A 759 21.36 -2.22 6.58
C LYS A 759 21.39 -0.79 6.02
N ASN A 760 22.39 0.01 6.41
CA ASN A 760 22.59 1.39 5.92
C ASN A 760 23.58 1.45 4.74
N LEU A 761 23.92 0.29 4.14
CA LEU A 761 24.76 0.18 2.95
C LEU A 761 23.89 0.19 1.69
N SER A 762 24.34 0.84 0.62
CA SER A 762 23.66 0.74 -0.68
C SER A 762 23.77 -0.69 -1.25
N GLY A 763 22.91 -1.09 -2.18
CA GLY A 763 22.94 -2.43 -2.78
C GLY A 763 24.33 -2.82 -3.34
N GLY A 764 25.02 -1.88 -3.98
CA GLY A 764 26.38 -2.07 -4.50
C GLY A 764 27.45 -2.17 -3.40
N GLN A 765 27.19 -1.67 -2.18
CA GLN A 765 28.03 -1.90 -1.00
C GLN A 765 27.70 -3.25 -0.33
N ILE A 766 26.43 -3.64 -0.28
CA ILE A 766 25.95 -4.95 0.23
C ILE A 766 26.57 -6.11 -0.57
N LYS A 767 26.51 -6.07 -1.91
CA LYS A 767 27.14 -7.10 -2.77
C LYS A 767 28.66 -7.17 -2.54
N ARG A 768 29.33 -6.02 -2.35
CA ARG A 768 30.78 -5.95 -2.07
C ARG A 768 31.17 -6.42 -0.66
N LEU A 769 30.30 -6.24 0.34
CA LEU A 769 30.48 -6.83 1.68
C LEU A 769 30.31 -8.36 1.62
N SER A 770 29.32 -8.86 0.88
CA SER A 770 29.15 -10.30 0.65
C SER A 770 30.40 -10.93 0.03
N LEU A 771 30.93 -10.33 -1.04
CA LEU A 771 32.20 -10.74 -1.65
C LEU A 771 33.38 -10.66 -0.65
N ALA A 772 33.46 -9.61 0.16
CA ALA A 772 34.51 -9.46 1.18
C ALA A 772 34.46 -10.57 2.24
N MET A 773 33.27 -10.94 2.72
CA MET A 773 33.08 -12.00 3.71
C MET A 773 33.53 -13.38 3.20
N GLU A 774 33.40 -13.61 1.89
CA GLU A 774 33.85 -14.83 1.22
C GLU A 774 35.37 -14.85 0.95
N LEU A 775 35.95 -13.69 0.64
CA LEU A 775 37.39 -13.53 0.41
C LEU A 775 38.26 -13.81 1.65
N ILE A 776 37.69 -13.77 2.86
CA ILE A 776 38.38 -14.06 4.13
C ILE A 776 39.09 -15.42 4.13
N ARG A 777 38.55 -16.40 3.38
CA ARG A 777 39.12 -17.76 3.25
C ARG A 777 40.29 -17.86 2.26
N ASP A 778 40.60 -16.80 1.53
CA ASP A 778 41.53 -16.81 0.38
C ASP A 778 41.19 -17.89 -0.69
N PRO A 779 39.92 -18.03 -1.12
CA PRO A 779 39.47 -19.15 -1.96
C PRO A 779 40.15 -19.17 -3.35
N ARG A 780 40.25 -20.36 -3.96
CA ARG A 780 40.84 -20.56 -5.31
C ARG A 780 39.85 -20.33 -6.44
N VAL A 781 38.56 -20.60 -6.19
CA VAL A 781 37.47 -20.26 -7.11
C VAL A 781 36.41 -19.41 -6.39
N LEU A 782 35.95 -18.38 -7.07
CA LEU A 782 34.78 -17.59 -6.69
C LEU A 782 33.64 -17.97 -7.63
N LEU A 783 32.53 -18.43 -7.05
CA LEU A 783 31.27 -18.66 -7.73
C LEU A 783 30.30 -17.56 -7.30
N LEU A 784 29.76 -16.78 -8.24
CA LEU A 784 28.84 -15.69 -7.94
C LEU A 784 27.53 -15.90 -8.71
N ASP A 785 26.41 -15.95 -8.01
CA ASP A 785 25.11 -15.92 -8.66
C ASP A 785 24.62 -14.48 -8.73
N GLU A 786 24.56 -13.93 -9.95
CA GLU A 786 24.04 -12.59 -10.24
C GLU A 786 24.55 -11.48 -9.27
N PRO A 787 25.88 -11.23 -9.26
CA PRO A 787 26.53 -10.31 -8.31
C PRO A 787 26.17 -8.84 -8.52
N THR A 788 25.55 -8.52 -9.65
CA THR A 788 25.35 -7.17 -10.21
C THR A 788 23.89 -6.81 -10.44
N THR A 789 22.97 -7.77 -10.37
CA THR A 789 21.51 -7.54 -10.50
C THR A 789 21.01 -6.49 -9.51
N GLY A 790 20.21 -5.55 -10.03
CA GLY A 790 19.64 -4.43 -9.26
C GLY A 790 20.60 -3.26 -9.00
N LEU A 791 21.70 -3.14 -9.73
CA LEU A 791 22.68 -2.05 -9.60
C LEU A 791 22.78 -1.17 -10.86
N ASP A 792 23.10 0.11 -10.67
CA ASP A 792 23.41 1.03 -11.76
C ASP A 792 24.71 0.62 -12.51
N PRO A 793 24.89 1.00 -13.79
CA PRO A 793 26.08 0.67 -14.57
C PRO A 793 27.42 1.08 -13.93
N GLY A 794 27.44 2.15 -13.11
CA GLY A 794 28.64 2.58 -12.40
C GLY A 794 29.03 1.63 -11.27
N MET A 795 28.06 1.16 -10.49
CA MET A 795 28.30 0.15 -9.45
C MET A 795 28.53 -1.25 -10.04
N ARG A 796 27.87 -1.62 -11.15
CA ARG A 796 28.19 -2.85 -11.90
C ARG A 796 29.64 -2.83 -12.36
N THR A 797 30.09 -1.74 -12.99
CA THR A 797 31.49 -1.53 -13.40
C THR A 797 32.48 -1.68 -12.23
N LYS A 798 32.17 -1.15 -11.04
CA LYS A 798 33.00 -1.33 -9.83
C LYS A 798 33.15 -2.80 -9.41
N ILE A 799 32.05 -3.57 -9.40
CA ILE A 799 32.10 -5.00 -9.04
C ILE A 799 32.89 -5.79 -10.09
N MET A 800 32.65 -5.56 -11.39
CA MET A 800 33.41 -6.25 -12.45
C MET A 800 34.90 -5.92 -12.39
N THR A 801 35.27 -4.68 -12.07
CA THR A 801 36.67 -4.26 -11.81
C THR A 801 37.29 -5.02 -10.63
N ILE A 802 36.53 -5.30 -9.56
CA ILE A 802 37.01 -6.11 -8.43
C ILE A 802 37.22 -7.57 -8.85
N LEU A 803 36.29 -8.15 -9.62
CA LEU A 803 36.40 -9.54 -10.11
C LEU A 803 37.60 -9.74 -11.06
N ASP A 804 37.81 -8.81 -12.00
CA ASP A 804 39.00 -8.75 -12.87
C ASP A 804 40.31 -8.69 -12.04
N ASN A 805 40.38 -7.80 -11.04
CA ASN A 805 41.54 -7.69 -10.15
C ASN A 805 41.77 -8.93 -9.28
N LEU A 806 40.73 -9.70 -8.96
CA LEU A 806 40.84 -10.98 -8.25
C LEU A 806 41.33 -12.10 -9.20
N ASN A 807 40.84 -12.12 -10.44
CA ASN A 807 41.32 -13.05 -11.46
C ASN A 807 42.80 -12.83 -11.80
N LYS A 808 43.23 -11.57 -11.98
CA LYS A 808 44.64 -11.17 -12.18
C LYS A 808 45.58 -11.56 -11.02
N ARG A 809 45.04 -11.94 -9.86
CA ARG A 809 45.78 -12.52 -8.72
C ARG A 809 45.78 -14.05 -8.71
N GLY A 810 45.38 -14.68 -9.81
CA GLY A 810 45.36 -16.14 -10.01
C GLY A 810 44.09 -16.84 -9.52
N LYS A 811 43.02 -16.12 -9.14
CA LYS A 811 41.75 -16.75 -8.75
C LYS A 811 40.91 -17.11 -9.97
N THR A 812 40.26 -18.26 -9.91
CA THR A 812 39.23 -18.63 -10.90
C THR A 812 37.95 -17.89 -10.56
N VAL A 813 37.27 -17.29 -11.54
CA VAL A 813 36.01 -16.58 -11.31
C VAL A 813 34.94 -17.14 -12.24
N ILE A 814 33.78 -17.49 -11.70
CA ILE A 814 32.64 -17.99 -12.45
C ILE A 814 31.41 -17.23 -11.95
N PHE A 815 30.75 -16.46 -12.81
CA PHE A 815 29.57 -15.69 -12.42
C PHE A 815 28.42 -15.87 -13.41
N SER A 816 27.18 -15.83 -12.91
CA SER A 816 25.99 -15.67 -13.74
C SER A 816 25.63 -14.20 -13.90
N THR A 817 25.11 -13.84 -15.08
CA THR A 817 24.53 -12.50 -15.35
C THR A 817 23.53 -12.59 -16.51
N HIS A 818 22.65 -11.60 -16.62
CA HIS A 818 21.85 -11.31 -17.82
C HIS A 818 22.41 -10.11 -18.61
N TYR A 819 23.29 -9.31 -18.01
CA TYR A 819 23.87 -8.14 -18.66
C TYR A 819 25.05 -8.53 -19.59
N MET A 820 24.99 -8.09 -20.86
CA MET A 820 25.94 -8.48 -21.90
C MET A 820 27.22 -7.63 -21.94
N ASP A 821 27.26 -6.51 -21.21
CA ASP A 821 28.45 -5.66 -21.02
C ASP A 821 29.42 -6.25 -19.99
N GLU A 822 28.91 -6.95 -18.98
CA GLU A 822 29.71 -7.56 -17.90
C GLU A 822 30.61 -8.70 -18.37
N ILE A 823 30.28 -9.35 -19.48
CA ILE A 823 31.05 -10.48 -20.00
C ILE A 823 32.22 -10.09 -20.91
N ASP A 824 32.42 -8.79 -21.19
CA ASP A 824 33.61 -8.33 -21.92
C ASP A 824 34.94 -8.56 -21.16
N ILE A 825 34.88 -8.79 -19.83
CA ILE A 825 36.05 -9.20 -19.03
C ILE A 825 36.30 -10.73 -19.01
N CYS A 826 35.46 -11.54 -19.65
CA CYS A 826 35.54 -13.00 -19.57
C CYS A 826 36.51 -13.61 -20.61
N ASP A 827 37.32 -14.58 -20.19
CA ASP A 827 38.07 -15.44 -21.11
C ASP A 827 37.11 -16.23 -22.00
N GLU A 828 36.07 -16.81 -21.38
CA GLU A 828 35.10 -17.69 -22.04
C GLU A 828 33.69 -17.47 -21.47
N VAL A 829 32.71 -17.42 -22.38
CA VAL A 829 31.29 -17.24 -22.10
C VAL A 829 30.57 -18.57 -22.30
N LEU A 830 29.64 -18.88 -21.39
CA LEU A 830 28.72 -20.01 -21.43
C LEU A 830 27.32 -19.47 -21.74
N ILE A 831 26.78 -19.75 -22.92
CA ILE A 831 25.42 -19.37 -23.30
C ILE A 831 24.47 -20.52 -22.98
N MET A 832 23.47 -20.29 -22.14
CA MET A 832 22.43 -21.24 -21.75
C MET A 832 21.04 -20.85 -22.28
N LYS A 833 20.26 -21.84 -22.70
CA LYS A 833 18.83 -21.67 -23.06
C LYS A 833 18.06 -22.92 -22.65
N ASN A 834 16.84 -22.76 -22.13
CA ASN A 834 15.91 -23.85 -21.83
C ASN A 834 16.49 -24.97 -20.94
N GLY A 835 17.44 -24.68 -20.03
CA GLY A 835 18.09 -25.67 -19.17
C GLY A 835 19.29 -26.41 -19.77
N GLY A 836 19.67 -26.11 -21.02
CA GLY A 836 20.85 -26.67 -21.69
C GLY A 836 21.95 -25.63 -21.91
N LEU A 837 23.20 -26.08 -21.97
CA LEU A 837 24.32 -25.30 -22.50
C LEU A 837 24.26 -25.33 -24.03
N ILE A 838 24.15 -24.17 -24.66
CA ILE A 838 24.15 -24.02 -26.13
C ILE A 838 25.59 -23.99 -26.65
N ILE A 839 26.46 -23.19 -26.01
CA ILE A 839 27.84 -23.02 -26.43
C ILE A 839 28.72 -22.51 -25.26
N LYS A 840 29.95 -23.03 -25.18
CA LYS A 840 31.07 -22.44 -24.42
C LYS A 840 32.16 -21.99 -25.40
N SER A 841 32.65 -20.77 -25.27
CA SER A 841 33.63 -20.18 -26.18
C SER A 841 34.17 -18.84 -25.68
N THR A 842 35.38 -18.45 -26.09
CA THR A 842 35.78 -17.02 -26.03
C THR A 842 34.89 -16.18 -26.96
N VAL A 843 34.76 -14.87 -26.70
CA VAL A 843 33.98 -13.93 -27.51
C VAL A 843 34.40 -13.96 -28.99
N GLU A 844 35.71 -13.91 -29.26
CA GLU A 844 36.25 -14.06 -30.62
C GLU A 844 35.99 -15.46 -31.22
N GLY A 845 35.89 -16.49 -30.38
CA GLY A 845 35.44 -17.82 -30.80
C GLY A 845 33.94 -17.89 -31.14
N LEU A 846 33.10 -17.05 -30.54
CA LEU A 846 31.69 -16.89 -30.90
C LEU A 846 31.58 -16.17 -32.25
N LYS A 847 32.27 -15.03 -32.42
CA LYS A 847 32.34 -14.29 -33.71
C LYS A 847 32.82 -15.17 -34.86
N ARG A 848 33.86 -16.00 -34.65
CA ARG A 848 34.34 -16.95 -35.67
C ARG A 848 33.34 -18.05 -36.05
N LYS A 849 32.29 -18.28 -35.25
CA LYS A 849 31.23 -19.27 -35.50
C LYS A 849 29.96 -18.65 -36.12
N THR A 850 29.87 -17.33 -36.22
CA THR A 850 28.77 -16.65 -36.93
C THR A 850 29.15 -16.30 -38.38
N PRO A 851 28.17 -16.11 -39.27
CA PRO A 851 28.38 -15.61 -40.63
C PRO A 851 29.18 -14.31 -40.65
N GLY A 852 29.92 -14.07 -41.73
CA GLY A 852 30.82 -12.93 -41.87
C GLY A 852 32.05 -12.95 -40.95
N ARG A 853 32.13 -13.94 -40.03
CA ARG A 853 33.02 -14.02 -38.86
C ARG A 853 32.79 -12.86 -37.88
N GLY A 854 31.54 -12.65 -37.49
CA GLY A 854 31.14 -11.59 -36.57
C GLY A 854 31.03 -10.20 -37.19
N ARG A 855 31.35 -10.02 -38.48
CA ARG A 855 31.04 -8.78 -39.19
C ARG A 855 29.57 -8.80 -39.62
N VAL A 856 28.81 -7.77 -39.28
CA VAL A 856 27.40 -7.61 -39.62
C VAL A 856 27.19 -6.36 -40.47
N VAL A 857 26.19 -6.38 -41.35
CA VAL A 857 25.75 -5.16 -42.05
C VAL A 857 24.66 -4.50 -41.21
N GLU A 858 24.98 -3.32 -40.70
CA GLU A 858 24.08 -2.50 -39.89
C GLU A 858 23.42 -1.44 -40.79
N VAL A 859 22.09 -1.37 -40.77
CA VAL A 859 21.29 -0.44 -41.58
C VAL A 859 20.25 0.24 -40.72
N THR A 860 20.28 1.58 -40.67
CA THR A 860 19.25 2.40 -40.02
C THR A 860 18.20 2.80 -41.05
N LEU A 861 16.94 2.51 -40.75
CA LEU A 861 15.79 2.86 -41.59
C LEU A 861 14.98 4.01 -40.97
N GLU A 862 14.31 4.79 -41.81
CA GLU A 862 13.28 5.75 -41.34
C GLU A 862 12.19 5.02 -40.54
N ARG A 863 11.76 3.86 -41.06
CA ARG A 863 10.82 2.93 -40.41
C ARG A 863 11.15 1.48 -40.79
N VAL A 864 11.20 0.58 -39.81
CA VAL A 864 11.22 -0.86 -40.06
C VAL A 864 9.78 -1.36 -40.25
N GLY A 865 9.58 -2.23 -41.24
CA GLY A 865 8.29 -2.87 -41.52
C GLY A 865 8.41 -4.39 -41.47
N LYS A 866 7.46 -5.05 -40.77
CA LYS A 866 7.48 -6.51 -40.60
C LYS A 866 7.48 -7.28 -41.93
N SER A 867 6.82 -6.76 -42.97
CA SER A 867 6.88 -7.32 -44.33
C SER A 867 8.30 -7.30 -44.89
N LEU A 868 8.99 -6.15 -44.80
CA LEU A 868 10.36 -5.97 -45.28
C LEU A 868 11.33 -6.92 -44.58
N VAL A 869 11.23 -7.08 -43.25
CA VAL A 869 12.07 -8.04 -42.50
C VAL A 869 11.76 -9.47 -42.96
N MET A 870 10.49 -9.88 -42.97
CA MET A 870 10.07 -11.22 -43.42
C MET A 870 10.38 -11.52 -44.89
N GLU A 871 10.62 -10.53 -45.74
CA GLU A 871 11.03 -10.74 -47.14
C GLU A 871 12.56 -10.74 -47.29
N LEU A 872 13.27 -9.94 -46.50
CA LEU A 872 14.73 -9.92 -46.46
C LEU A 872 15.32 -11.19 -45.82
N GLU A 873 14.66 -11.77 -44.81
CA GLU A 873 15.01 -13.08 -44.22
C GLU A 873 14.85 -14.27 -45.18
N LYS A 874 14.13 -14.10 -46.30
CA LYS A 874 13.96 -15.15 -47.33
C LYS A 874 15.05 -15.09 -48.41
N ASP A 875 15.90 -14.06 -48.41
CA ASP A 875 16.98 -13.91 -49.38
C ASP A 875 18.15 -14.85 -49.02
N ARG A 876 18.66 -15.58 -50.01
CA ARG A 876 19.72 -16.59 -49.82
C ARG A 876 21.08 -16.01 -49.38
N GLY A 877 21.27 -14.70 -49.46
CA GLY A 877 22.45 -14.00 -48.95
C GLY A 877 22.31 -13.48 -47.52
N VAL A 878 21.17 -13.74 -46.85
CA VAL A 878 20.90 -13.32 -45.47
C VAL A 878 20.80 -14.56 -44.58
N ASP A 879 21.68 -14.66 -43.59
CA ASP A 879 21.71 -15.78 -42.64
C ASP A 879 20.82 -15.53 -41.42
N LYS A 880 20.75 -14.28 -40.95
CA LYS A 880 19.90 -13.84 -39.82
C LYS A 880 19.73 -12.33 -39.83
N ILE A 881 18.60 -11.83 -39.36
CA ILE A 881 18.38 -10.42 -39.03
C ILE A 881 18.17 -10.29 -37.51
N ILE A 882 18.71 -9.22 -36.93
CA ILE A 882 18.35 -8.73 -35.60
C ILE A 882 17.72 -7.35 -35.78
N GLU A 883 16.57 -7.13 -35.16
CA GLU A 883 15.82 -5.87 -35.18
C GLU A 883 16.01 -5.13 -33.86
N SER A 884 16.33 -3.84 -33.93
CA SER A 884 16.51 -2.97 -32.76
C SER A 884 15.87 -1.61 -33.05
N GLY A 885 14.54 -1.58 -33.01
CA GLY A 885 13.72 -0.40 -33.29
C GLY A 885 13.82 0.06 -34.74
N ARG A 886 14.76 0.97 -35.04
CA ARG A 886 15.02 1.48 -36.40
C ARG A 886 16.28 0.90 -37.05
N ILE A 887 17.03 0.07 -36.34
CA ILE A 887 18.29 -0.53 -36.81
C ILE A 887 18.07 -2.01 -37.12
N LEU A 888 18.43 -2.43 -38.34
CA LEU A 888 18.58 -3.83 -38.72
C LEU A 888 20.06 -4.21 -38.69
N ARG A 889 20.39 -5.33 -38.04
CA ARG A 889 21.74 -5.91 -38.00
C ARG A 889 21.70 -7.24 -38.72
N VAL A 890 22.25 -7.28 -39.93
CA VAL A 890 22.10 -8.38 -40.89
C VAL A 890 23.38 -9.22 -40.92
N PHE A 891 23.25 -10.48 -40.51
CA PHE A 891 24.29 -11.49 -40.65
C PHE A 891 24.27 -12.04 -42.08
N THR A 892 25.45 -12.10 -42.69
CA THR A 892 25.66 -12.62 -44.04
C THR A 892 27.03 -13.29 -44.09
N HIS A 893 27.22 -14.34 -44.88
CA HIS A 893 28.52 -14.97 -45.09
C HIS A 893 29.59 -13.99 -45.62
N GLU A 894 29.21 -13.07 -46.53
CA GLU A 894 30.08 -12.02 -47.07
C GLU A 894 29.45 -10.62 -46.91
N PRO A 895 29.72 -9.92 -45.78
CA PRO A 895 29.11 -8.62 -45.47
C PRO A 895 29.38 -7.53 -46.51
N ASN A 896 28.34 -7.21 -47.28
CA ASN A 896 28.35 -6.24 -48.36
C ASN A 896 27.22 -5.21 -48.17
N VAL A 897 27.59 -3.98 -47.79
CA VAL A 897 26.62 -2.89 -47.57
C VAL A 897 25.79 -2.63 -48.81
N ALA A 898 26.43 -2.51 -49.98
CA ALA A 898 25.76 -2.15 -51.23
C ALA A 898 24.78 -3.23 -51.70
N GLU A 899 25.01 -4.50 -51.37
CA GLU A 899 24.05 -5.56 -51.68
C GLU A 899 22.81 -5.47 -50.78
N ILE A 900 23.00 -5.35 -49.47
CA ILE A 900 21.91 -5.33 -48.49
C ILE A 900 21.06 -4.05 -48.62
N THR A 901 21.67 -2.88 -48.86
CA THR A 901 20.90 -1.65 -49.11
C THR A 901 20.09 -1.75 -50.40
N ASN A 902 20.66 -2.28 -51.49
CA ASN A 902 19.90 -2.52 -52.74
C ASN A 902 18.75 -3.52 -52.57
N LYS A 903 18.86 -4.51 -51.66
CA LYS A 903 17.73 -5.39 -51.31
C LYS A 903 16.66 -4.62 -50.54
N ILE A 904 17.04 -3.93 -49.46
CA ILE A 904 16.13 -3.14 -48.61
C ILE A 904 15.33 -2.10 -49.42
N THR A 905 16.00 -1.33 -50.30
CA THR A 905 15.31 -0.32 -51.13
C THR A 905 14.34 -0.94 -52.15
N LYS A 906 14.63 -2.14 -52.68
CA LYS A 906 13.68 -2.88 -53.55
C LYS A 906 12.45 -3.38 -52.79
N LEU A 907 12.57 -3.64 -51.49
CA LEU A 907 11.47 -4.00 -50.59
C LEU A 907 10.76 -2.75 -50.01
N GLY A 908 11.03 -1.56 -50.54
CA GLY A 908 10.40 -0.29 -50.13
C GLY A 908 10.98 0.36 -48.86
N GLY A 909 12.13 -0.12 -48.36
CA GLY A 909 12.78 0.45 -47.18
C GLY A 909 13.54 1.74 -47.48
N VAL A 910 13.22 2.80 -46.74
CA VAL A 910 13.96 4.08 -46.75
C VAL A 910 15.12 3.99 -45.76
N ILE A 911 16.34 4.25 -46.24
CA ILE A 911 17.59 4.04 -45.51
C ILE A 911 18.19 5.40 -45.14
N GLU A 912 18.42 5.63 -43.84
CA GLU A 912 19.11 6.83 -43.33
C GLU A 912 20.64 6.64 -43.32
N ALA A 913 21.09 5.45 -42.91
CA ALA A 913 22.51 5.14 -42.74
C ALA A 913 22.75 3.64 -42.93
N SER A 914 23.97 3.29 -43.36
CA SER A 914 24.41 1.89 -43.42
C SER A 914 25.92 1.76 -43.28
N ARG A 915 26.39 0.70 -42.62
CA ARG A 915 27.81 0.43 -42.35
C ARG A 915 28.05 -1.06 -42.07
N ILE A 916 29.32 -1.49 -42.09
CA ILE A 916 29.72 -2.78 -41.51
C ILE A 916 30.19 -2.51 -40.07
N THR A 917 29.66 -3.25 -39.11
CA THR A 917 30.11 -3.24 -37.72
C THR A 917 30.51 -4.65 -37.26
N GLN A 918 31.13 -4.73 -36.09
CA GLN A 918 31.36 -6.01 -35.41
C GLN A 918 30.14 -6.34 -34.55
N ALA A 919 29.81 -7.63 -34.49
CA ALA A 919 28.81 -8.17 -33.60
C ALA A 919 29.30 -8.02 -32.15
N ASP A 920 28.48 -7.36 -31.33
CA ASP A 920 28.70 -7.28 -29.89
C ASP A 920 28.17 -8.55 -29.18
N MET A 921 28.23 -8.60 -27.86
CA MET A 921 27.74 -9.78 -27.14
C MET A 921 26.20 -9.93 -27.15
N ARG A 922 25.43 -8.85 -27.35
CA ARG A 922 23.97 -8.91 -27.55
C ARG A 922 23.65 -9.53 -28.90
N ASP A 923 24.32 -9.10 -29.96
CA ASP A 923 24.23 -9.71 -31.30
C ASP A 923 24.53 -11.22 -31.27
N LEU A 924 25.64 -11.59 -30.63
CA LEU A 924 26.07 -12.99 -30.53
C LEU A 924 25.10 -13.82 -29.68
N PHE A 925 24.60 -13.27 -28.58
CA PHE A 925 23.60 -13.92 -27.75
C PHE A 925 22.30 -14.18 -28.52
N ILE A 926 21.74 -13.18 -29.20
CA ILE A 926 20.55 -13.31 -30.04
C ILE A 926 20.81 -14.29 -31.20
N TYR A 927 22.01 -14.27 -31.79
CA TYR A 927 22.39 -15.19 -32.84
C TYR A 927 22.30 -16.66 -32.37
N PHE A 928 22.91 -17.00 -31.22
CA PHE A 928 22.94 -18.38 -30.71
C PHE A 928 21.67 -18.81 -29.96
N THR A 929 20.82 -17.88 -29.51
CA THR A 929 19.63 -18.22 -28.70
C THR A 929 18.29 -17.95 -29.37
N ASP A 930 18.21 -17.21 -30.48
CA ASP A 930 16.92 -16.71 -31.03
C ASP A 930 16.08 -15.93 -30.00
N THR A 931 16.73 -15.40 -28.96
CA THR A 931 16.07 -14.76 -27.81
C THR A 931 16.75 -13.42 -27.59
N TYR A 932 15.97 -12.34 -27.57
CA TYR A 932 16.48 -11.04 -27.12
C TYR A 932 16.88 -11.17 -25.64
N PRO A 933 18.05 -10.66 -25.22
CA PRO A 933 18.31 -10.57 -23.79
C PRO A 933 17.25 -9.67 -23.16
N GLU A 934 16.83 -10.04 -21.96
CA GLU A 934 15.96 -9.21 -21.14
C GLU A 934 16.76 -7.96 -20.74
N GLU A 935 16.48 -6.85 -21.42
CA GLU A 935 16.88 -5.52 -20.95
C GLU A 935 15.94 -5.18 -19.79
N GLU A 936 16.44 -5.46 -18.58
CA GLU A 936 15.69 -5.35 -17.32
C GLU A 936 15.61 -3.93 -16.77
#